data_AF-A0A2M6UH48-F1
#
_entry.id   AF-A0A2M6UH48-F1
#
_cell.length_a   1.000
_cell.length_b   1.000
_cell.length_c   1.000
_cell.angle_alpha   90.00
_cell.angle_beta   90.00
_cell.angle_gamma   90.00
#
_symmetry.space_group_name_H-M   'P 1'
#
loop_
_entity.id
_entity.type
_entity.pdbx_description
1 polymer ?
#
loop_
_entity_poly.entity_id
_entity_poly.type
_entity_poly.pdbx_seq_one_letter_code
_entity_poly.pdbx_strand_id
1 'polypeptide(L)'
;MAMTDFGLSPAAYALEAQDTAAGILSARVEALFEKQWGSKWPQLVLDKMKQTDNDRKRSNPESRGRILFKVVNGKAEWDFLQMLHALSDNVHAIPSLSKQTGPIRGLCSRLIQGRNQLAHKKAGFDRNNVGFAKAHIESLIALARFLLGEQDMEPVKRLLNHLLQKPLPEKTPERKEAGRPETEAETASKAELAEIRAMLQDVAKVLDERLIAQPSVADKIAAPPVSLSASPAAGPRRTRRRTPIPAPRNGLVAFPIVAEGADADQHSELGYLSCARYEPESRQDFLSRVIGFEGHGRSDAYYRIVMDAREEETNHAKANLYTHSRIDPGGFGGESFGLAAALADRSARYEWAESVRQCRIVATGVITRAMAGEVGAVDSFLEKLRLLDRELSEDAIFVCPAANVRAANAAEKALLEHLKNAKRTHIRAIDKISELDDLFSQPELRKPLTTIDRPGEDIPSGLELSSSQRVEPKKRMSLAAIVLFAAFGAAALLSTVFLAASLINRDRLTPEQAQKIADLVQAHAGRQAPTMSAQECDLLTRAARAVAGIEPRHHDVAASAALTEASACTRRLADSDARLSKLADAKRQIVSGGLALPSCTSLAVAADHLEAFDRERMGDIHKQALSSADACKPLLAESEKKLADFDRLAAGVVASREDLSACEALIAARRQLSDQDVARLQAKPGGAYDKLTACTAQIDSSDGRISAFLNASDAYAPSNVGSIEALATARAGLQSADVRRLDPTKKDRLLGTAAQASELIKGSDARISAFLAKYREWRASPTQLNAVAFDRAGQLSDFDRGRLASSEARNAQAELSTLRKGLGASRERWALVERLTAAAARQSPADYWRSLTDAVARLNQQDRDAATPEQFETLEKANSLLAAGTRKTVPSDEFATMPAPRRTPDRLDGYQRPPPISDDFATVPSNSSQNTSRQ
;
A
#
# COMPACT_ATOMS: atom_id res chain seq x y z
N MET A 1 -0.28 25.84 -17.96
CA MET A 1 0.78 24.93 -17.49
C MET A 1 0.21 23.53 -17.56
N ALA A 2 0.67 22.71 -18.49
CA ALA A 2 0.20 21.34 -18.67
C ALA A 2 1.39 20.40 -18.45
N MET A 3 1.37 19.66 -17.35
CA MET A 3 2.24 18.53 -17.07
C MET A 3 1.50 17.61 -16.09
N THR A 4 1.32 16.34 -16.48
CA THR A 4 1.71 15.15 -15.68
C THR A 4 1.24 13.88 -16.38
N ASP A 5 2.03 13.40 -17.34
CA ASP A 5 2.19 11.97 -17.61
C ASP A 5 3.69 11.70 -17.40
N PHE A 6 4.07 11.24 -16.21
CA PHE A 6 5.47 11.10 -15.84
C PHE A 6 5.96 9.66 -16.06
N GLY A 7 6.84 9.51 -17.04
CA GLY A 7 7.97 8.62 -16.87
C GLY A 7 8.90 9.08 -15.75
N LEU A 8 9.63 8.14 -15.15
CA LEU A 8 10.61 8.43 -14.11
C LEU A 8 11.68 9.39 -14.64
N SER A 9 11.87 10.52 -13.96
CA SER A 9 13.02 11.40 -14.22
C SER A 9 14.33 10.66 -13.90
N PRO A 10 15.50 11.07 -14.44
CA PRO A 10 16.80 10.48 -14.09
C PRO A 10 17.06 10.42 -12.58
N ALA A 11 16.56 11.42 -11.84
CA ALA A 11 16.62 11.46 -10.38
C ALA A 11 15.74 10.38 -9.73
N ALA A 12 14.52 10.18 -10.24
CA ALA A 12 13.63 9.13 -9.76
C ALA A 12 14.19 7.73 -10.06
N TYR A 13 14.83 7.56 -11.22
CA TYR A 13 15.51 6.33 -11.59
C TYR A 13 16.70 6.01 -10.67
N ALA A 14 17.52 7.01 -10.33
CA ALA A 14 18.63 6.84 -9.38
C ALA A 14 18.15 6.53 -7.95
N LEU A 15 17.04 7.13 -7.51
CA LEU A 15 16.42 6.81 -6.22
C LEU A 15 15.84 5.39 -6.19
N GLU A 16 15.20 4.95 -7.28
CA GLU A 16 14.68 3.59 -7.38
C GLU A 16 15.80 2.54 -7.41
N ALA A 17 16.88 2.80 -8.16
CA ALA A 17 18.06 1.94 -8.16
C ALA A 17 18.66 1.81 -6.75
N GLN A 18 18.67 2.90 -5.99
CA GLN A 18 19.13 2.93 -4.61
C GLN A 18 18.22 2.11 -3.67
N ASP A 19 16.91 2.30 -3.74
CA ASP A 19 15.97 1.59 -2.86
C ASP A 19 15.97 0.08 -3.13
N THR A 20 16.15 -0.32 -4.40
CA THR A 20 16.26 -1.74 -4.74
C THR A 20 17.61 -2.33 -4.29
N ALA A 21 18.72 -1.59 -4.46
CA ALA A 21 20.01 -2.00 -3.92
C ALA A 21 20.02 -2.08 -2.39
N ALA A 22 19.14 -1.35 -1.71
CA ALA A 22 19.03 -1.38 -0.26
C ALA A 22 18.68 -2.76 0.27
N GLY A 23 17.76 -3.49 -0.37
CA GLY A 23 17.41 -4.85 0.03
C GLY A 23 18.59 -5.83 -0.08
N ILE A 24 19.40 -5.69 -1.14
CA ILE A 24 20.56 -6.56 -1.38
C ILE A 24 21.71 -6.22 -0.42
N LEU A 25 22.03 -4.93 -0.29
CA LEU A 25 23.16 -4.47 0.51
C LEU A 25 22.89 -4.57 2.02
N SER A 26 21.64 -4.37 2.47
CA SER A 26 21.27 -4.51 3.88
C SER A 26 21.57 -5.91 4.39
N ALA A 27 21.08 -6.96 3.72
CA ALA A 27 21.35 -8.35 4.11
C ALA A 27 22.86 -8.65 4.23
N ARG A 28 23.70 -8.09 3.35
CA ARG A 28 25.15 -8.27 3.42
C ARG A 28 25.78 -7.49 4.58
N VAL A 29 25.37 -6.25 4.80
CA VAL A 29 25.85 -5.43 5.92
C VAL A 29 25.45 -6.07 7.25
N GLU A 30 24.23 -6.59 7.37
CA GLU A 30 23.76 -7.33 8.54
C GLU A 30 24.62 -8.56 8.81
N ALA A 31 24.93 -9.36 7.78
CA ALA A 31 25.81 -10.51 7.91
C ALA A 31 27.24 -10.13 8.35
N LEU A 32 27.77 -9.00 7.87
CA LEU A 32 29.09 -8.50 8.30
C LEU A 32 29.08 -8.02 9.75
N PHE A 33 28.02 -7.34 10.17
CA PHE A 33 27.85 -6.88 11.54
C PHE A 33 27.59 -8.04 12.51
N GLU A 34 26.78 -9.02 12.11
CA GLU A 34 26.53 -10.23 12.89
C GLU A 34 27.81 -11.06 13.03
N LYS A 35 28.61 -11.20 11.96
CA LYS A 35 29.91 -11.88 12.04
C LYS A 35 30.85 -11.19 13.04
N GLN A 36 30.81 -9.86 13.13
CA GLN A 36 31.71 -9.10 13.99
C GLN A 36 31.26 -9.01 15.45
N TRP A 37 29.95 -8.86 15.69
CA TRP A 37 29.40 -8.55 17.01
C TRP A 37 28.34 -9.56 17.50
N GLY A 38 28.14 -10.65 16.77
CA GLY A 38 27.14 -11.67 17.07
C GLY A 38 25.70 -11.14 17.00
N SER A 39 24.76 -11.87 17.58
CA SER A 39 23.33 -11.51 17.58
C SER A 39 22.98 -10.19 18.31
N LYS A 40 23.93 -9.60 19.04
CA LYS A 40 23.77 -8.30 19.72
C LYS A 40 24.17 -7.12 18.86
N TRP A 41 24.64 -7.35 17.63
CA TRP A 41 25.12 -6.29 16.74
C TRP A 41 24.12 -5.14 16.56
N PRO A 42 22.78 -5.33 16.44
CA PRO A 42 21.88 -4.21 16.15
C PRO A 42 21.88 -3.18 17.27
N GLN A 43 21.84 -3.64 18.52
CA GLN A 43 21.85 -2.76 19.69
C GLN A 43 23.21 -2.05 19.82
N LEU A 44 24.32 -2.78 19.62
CA LEU A 44 25.66 -2.21 19.70
C LEU A 44 25.91 -1.13 18.63
N VAL A 45 25.46 -1.36 17.41
CA VAL A 45 25.58 -0.40 16.30
C VAL A 45 24.68 0.82 16.57
N LEU A 46 23.46 0.62 17.08
CA LEU A 46 22.56 1.71 17.44
C LEU A 46 23.15 2.59 18.55
N ASP A 47 23.72 1.99 19.60
CA ASP A 47 24.31 2.74 20.71
C ASP A 47 25.53 3.55 20.26
N LYS A 48 26.38 3.01 19.38
CA LYS A 48 27.47 3.76 18.74
C LYS A 48 26.98 4.91 17.87
N MET A 49 25.90 4.72 17.11
CA MET A 49 25.31 5.79 16.31
C MET A 49 24.72 6.89 17.20
N LYS A 50 24.06 6.55 18.32
CA LYS A 50 23.59 7.52 19.33
C LYS A 50 24.74 8.31 19.93
N GLN A 51 25.83 7.63 20.28
CA GLN A 51 27.03 8.29 20.80
C GLN A 51 27.59 9.28 19.77
N THR A 52 27.77 8.84 18.52
CA THR A 52 28.25 9.68 17.42
C THR A 52 27.33 10.87 17.15
N ASP A 53 26.02 10.69 17.25
CA ASP A 53 25.03 11.77 17.10
C ASP A 53 25.11 12.78 18.25
N ASN A 54 25.25 12.30 19.48
CA ASN A 54 25.42 13.14 20.67
C ASN A 54 26.72 13.95 20.60
N ASP A 55 27.84 13.33 20.21
CA ASP A 55 29.12 14.02 20.04
C ASP A 55 29.05 15.07 18.93
N ARG A 56 28.30 14.80 17.86
CA ARG A 56 28.04 15.77 16.79
C ARG A 56 27.16 16.94 17.26
N LYS A 57 26.12 16.69 18.04
CA LYS A 57 25.27 17.75 18.62
C LYS A 57 26.04 18.60 19.64
N ARG A 58 26.97 18.00 20.39
CA ARG A 58 27.87 18.73 21.29
C ARG A 58 28.82 19.65 20.54
N SER A 59 29.38 19.18 19.42
CA SER A 59 30.30 19.97 18.59
C SER A 59 29.61 20.97 17.67
N ASN A 60 28.36 20.72 17.27
CA ASN A 60 27.54 21.63 16.49
C ASN A 60 26.07 21.54 16.96
N PRO A 61 25.65 22.43 17.88
CA PRO A 61 24.28 22.44 18.42
C PRO A 61 23.18 22.60 17.37
N GLU A 62 23.48 23.20 16.21
CA GLU A 62 22.53 23.39 15.11
C GLU A 62 22.37 22.14 14.22
N SER A 63 23.15 21.09 14.47
CA SER A 63 23.03 19.82 13.76
C SER A 63 21.65 19.20 14.02
N ARG A 64 20.86 18.98 12.97
CA ARG A 64 19.51 18.36 13.01
C ARG A 64 19.46 16.92 13.56
N GLY A 65 20.60 16.36 13.96
CA GLY A 65 20.75 14.98 14.38
C GLY A 65 20.70 14.01 13.21
N ARG A 66 21.21 12.81 13.41
CA ARG A 66 21.10 11.68 12.48
C ARG A 66 19.77 10.97 12.69
N ILE A 67 19.19 10.48 11.60
CA ILE A 67 18.08 9.54 11.69
C ILE A 67 18.66 8.21 12.18
N LEU A 68 18.20 7.75 13.33
CA LEU A 68 18.62 6.49 13.94
C LEU A 68 17.65 5.37 13.53
N PHE A 69 18.18 4.16 13.32
CA PHE A 69 17.36 2.98 13.06
C PHE A 69 16.76 2.41 14.36
N LYS A 70 15.76 1.53 14.22
CA LYS A 70 15.14 0.86 15.37
C LYS A 70 15.65 -0.57 15.49
N VAL A 71 15.69 -1.08 16.72
CA VAL A 71 15.93 -2.50 16.97
C VAL A 71 14.62 -3.12 17.41
N VAL A 72 14.05 -3.98 16.57
CA VAL A 72 12.79 -4.68 16.85
C VAL A 72 13.07 -6.17 16.87
N ASN A 73 12.75 -6.83 17.98
CA ASN A 73 12.98 -8.27 18.18
C ASN A 73 14.44 -8.71 17.91
N GLY A 74 15.42 -7.86 18.23
CA GLY A 74 16.83 -8.15 18.01
C GLY A 74 17.26 -8.08 16.54
N LYS A 75 16.47 -7.49 15.66
CA LYS A 75 16.83 -7.17 14.27
C LYS A 75 16.89 -5.65 14.08
N ALA A 76 17.77 -5.19 13.20
CA ALA A 76 17.78 -3.79 12.80
C ALA A 76 16.64 -3.54 11.78
N GLU A 77 15.76 -2.61 12.09
CA GLU A 77 14.83 -2.03 11.13
C GLU A 77 15.40 -0.69 10.69
N TRP A 78 16.08 -0.73 9.54
CA TRP A 78 16.70 0.44 8.95
C TRP A 78 16.28 0.66 7.49
N ASP A 79 16.22 1.93 7.09
CA ASP A 79 16.23 2.30 5.68
C ASP A 79 17.67 2.32 5.12
N PHE A 80 17.81 2.53 3.82
CA PHE A 80 19.12 2.58 3.18
C PHE A 80 20.03 3.68 3.74
N LEU A 81 19.47 4.85 4.08
CA LEU A 81 20.26 5.98 4.56
C LEU A 81 20.82 5.67 5.95
N GLN A 82 19.99 5.09 6.82
CA GLN A 82 20.38 4.60 8.14
C GLN A 82 21.43 3.49 8.05
N MET A 83 21.28 2.55 7.12
CA MET A 83 22.28 1.52 6.83
C MET A 83 23.63 2.13 6.39
N LEU A 84 23.63 3.11 5.49
CA LEU A 84 24.86 3.80 5.07
C LEU A 84 25.54 4.55 6.21
N HIS A 85 24.76 5.20 7.09
CA HIS A 85 25.29 5.83 8.29
C HIS A 85 25.93 4.80 9.24
N ALA A 86 25.22 3.70 9.49
CA ALA A 86 25.71 2.61 10.33
C ALA A 86 27.02 2.02 9.79
N LEU A 87 27.07 1.72 8.49
CA LEU A 87 28.26 1.19 7.81
C LEU A 87 29.41 2.21 7.85
N SER A 88 29.17 3.47 7.52
CA SER A 88 30.20 4.53 7.53
C SER A 88 30.84 4.69 8.91
N ASP A 89 30.04 4.71 9.97
CA ASP A 89 30.55 4.88 11.33
C ASP A 89 31.36 3.64 11.75
N ASN A 90 30.91 2.44 11.39
CA ASN A 90 31.41 1.18 11.95
C ASN A 90 32.36 0.38 11.04
N VAL A 91 32.61 0.79 9.80
CA VAL A 91 33.42 0.00 8.83
C VAL A 91 34.83 -0.32 9.34
N HIS A 92 35.45 0.60 10.09
CA HIS A 92 36.78 0.42 10.69
C HIS A 92 36.86 -0.76 11.66
N ALA A 93 35.73 -1.15 12.23
CA ALA A 93 35.64 -2.22 13.20
C ALA A 93 35.23 -3.56 12.58
N ILE A 94 35.02 -3.64 11.26
CA ILE A 94 34.84 -4.89 10.52
C ILE A 94 36.21 -5.32 9.97
N PRO A 95 36.83 -6.42 10.47
CA PRO A 95 38.18 -6.82 10.07
C PRO A 95 38.35 -6.99 8.55
N SER A 96 37.35 -7.58 7.87
CA SER A 96 37.38 -7.78 6.41
C SER A 96 37.34 -6.48 5.60
N LEU A 97 36.86 -5.38 6.18
CA LEU A 97 36.74 -4.08 5.52
C LEU A 97 37.70 -3.01 6.08
N SER A 98 38.42 -3.32 7.16
CA SER A 98 39.26 -2.36 7.89
C SER A 98 40.30 -1.65 7.00
N LYS A 99 40.93 -2.38 6.07
CA LYS A 99 41.87 -1.83 5.07
C LYS A 99 41.23 -0.88 4.05
N GLN A 100 39.90 -0.91 3.92
CA GLN A 100 39.12 -0.12 2.97
C GLN A 100 38.21 0.91 3.66
N THR A 101 38.46 1.18 4.95
CA THR A 101 37.68 2.13 5.76
C THR A 101 37.49 3.49 5.06
N GLY A 102 38.58 4.08 4.55
CA GLY A 102 38.55 5.38 3.87
C GLY A 102 37.65 5.37 2.62
N PRO A 103 37.92 4.51 1.63
CA PRO A 103 37.09 4.37 0.43
C PRO A 103 35.61 4.12 0.73
N ILE A 104 35.28 3.21 1.64
CA ILE A 104 33.89 2.86 1.98
C ILE A 104 33.18 4.03 2.66
N ARG A 105 33.83 4.71 3.63
CA ARG A 105 33.29 5.94 4.23
C ARG A 105 33.03 7.01 3.18
N GLY A 106 33.97 7.21 2.25
CA GLY A 106 33.82 8.17 1.16
C GLY A 106 32.62 7.86 0.26
N LEU A 107 32.41 6.59 -0.07
CA LEU A 107 31.25 6.14 -0.86
C LEU A 107 29.93 6.32 -0.11
N CYS A 108 29.87 5.92 1.17
CA CYS A 108 28.66 6.11 1.99
C CYS A 108 28.28 7.59 2.07
N SER A 109 29.26 8.48 2.30
CA SER A 109 29.04 9.93 2.34
C SER A 109 28.54 10.48 1.00
N ARG A 110 29.12 10.06 -0.14
CA ARG A 110 28.65 10.45 -1.47
C ARG A 110 27.23 9.98 -1.74
N LEU A 111 26.87 8.76 -1.35
CA LEU A 111 25.51 8.23 -1.52
C LEU A 111 24.48 8.93 -0.61
N ILE A 112 24.85 9.26 0.63
CA ILE A 112 23.99 10.03 1.54
C ILE A 112 23.74 11.43 0.96
N GLN A 113 24.81 12.13 0.54
CA GLN A 113 24.70 13.46 -0.08
C GLN A 113 23.93 13.40 -1.41
N GLY A 114 24.21 12.35 -2.20
CA GLY A 114 23.51 11.93 -3.41
C GLY A 114 22.00 11.90 -3.23
N ARG A 115 21.52 11.04 -2.34
CA ARG A 115 20.10 10.88 -2.05
C ARG A 115 19.47 12.20 -1.59
N ASN A 116 20.12 12.94 -0.69
CA ASN A 116 19.59 14.21 -0.18
C ASN A 116 19.43 15.23 -1.32
N GLN A 117 20.41 15.35 -2.21
CA GLN A 117 20.31 16.25 -3.36
C GLN A 117 19.23 15.80 -4.35
N LEU A 118 19.12 14.51 -4.65
CA LEU A 118 18.05 13.96 -5.50
C LEU A 118 16.65 14.18 -4.90
N ALA A 119 16.52 14.04 -3.58
CA ALA A 119 15.25 14.23 -2.87
C ALA A 119 14.81 15.70 -2.82
N HIS A 120 15.75 16.64 -2.63
CA HIS A 120 15.45 18.07 -2.51
C HIS A 120 15.33 18.80 -3.86
N LYS A 121 15.90 18.28 -4.96
CA LYS A 121 15.85 18.90 -6.29
C LYS A 121 14.59 18.58 -7.12
N LYS A 122 13.52 18.06 -6.51
CA LYS A 122 12.26 17.69 -7.21
C LYS A 122 11.55 18.83 -7.98
N ALA A 123 12.00 20.09 -7.91
CA ALA A 123 11.32 21.24 -8.49
C ALA A 123 11.98 21.91 -9.72
N GLY A 124 13.10 21.40 -10.26
CA GLY A 124 13.73 21.99 -11.44
C GLY A 124 14.50 20.99 -12.29
N PHE A 125 14.09 20.84 -13.56
CA PHE A 125 14.85 20.11 -14.58
C PHE A 125 16.10 20.92 -14.95
N ASP A 126 17.18 20.74 -14.19
CA ASP A 126 18.51 21.24 -14.55
C ASP A 126 19.31 20.10 -15.21
N ARG A 127 20.01 20.39 -16.31
CA ARG A 127 20.89 19.44 -17.05
C ARG A 127 21.93 18.79 -16.13
N ASN A 128 22.24 19.43 -15.01
CA ASN A 128 23.11 18.91 -13.95
C ASN A 128 22.57 17.65 -13.23
N ASN A 129 21.31 17.27 -13.41
CA ASN A 129 20.71 16.12 -12.72
C ASN A 129 21.15 14.76 -13.30
N VAL A 130 21.51 14.68 -14.59
CA VAL A 130 21.93 13.42 -15.23
C VAL A 130 23.32 13.00 -14.79
N GLY A 131 24.30 13.90 -14.88
CA GLY A 131 25.65 13.65 -14.39
C GLY A 131 25.68 13.29 -12.90
N PHE A 132 24.77 13.90 -12.13
CA PHE A 132 24.61 13.58 -10.72
C PHE A 132 24.00 12.20 -10.47
N ALA A 133 22.91 11.86 -11.17
CA ALA A 133 22.29 10.53 -11.10
C ALA A 133 23.30 9.44 -11.51
N LYS A 134 24.12 9.71 -12.52
CA LYS A 134 25.24 8.85 -12.96
C LYS A 134 26.26 8.63 -11.85
N ALA A 135 26.82 9.70 -11.29
CA ALA A 135 27.81 9.60 -10.20
C ALA A 135 27.26 8.88 -8.97
N HIS A 136 25.95 9.01 -8.71
CA HIS A 136 25.25 8.31 -7.64
C HIS A 136 25.16 6.81 -7.90
N ILE A 137 24.76 6.39 -9.09
CA ILE A 137 24.70 4.98 -9.51
C ILE A 137 26.11 4.36 -9.51
N GLU A 138 27.12 5.07 -9.99
CA GLU A 138 28.52 4.61 -9.96
C GLU A 138 29.01 4.39 -8.52
N SER A 139 28.66 5.30 -7.60
CA SER A 139 28.97 5.16 -6.17
C SER A 139 28.26 3.95 -5.55
N LEU A 140 27.03 3.65 -5.99
CA LEU A 140 26.25 2.51 -5.52
C LEU A 140 26.89 1.19 -5.97
N ILE A 141 27.28 1.10 -7.24
CA ILE A 141 27.98 -0.07 -7.80
C ILE A 141 29.34 -0.28 -7.11
N ALA A 142 30.10 0.80 -6.90
CA ALA A 142 31.38 0.72 -6.22
C ALA A 142 31.23 0.21 -4.78
N LEU A 143 30.22 0.68 -4.05
CA LEU A 143 29.93 0.18 -2.71
C LEU A 143 29.53 -1.30 -2.74
N ALA A 144 28.69 -1.71 -3.69
CA ALA A 144 28.28 -3.09 -3.83
C ALA A 144 29.47 -4.03 -4.07
N ARG A 145 30.43 -3.63 -4.93
CA ARG A 145 31.67 -4.38 -5.16
C ARG A 145 32.48 -4.58 -3.89
N PHE A 146 32.58 -3.56 -3.03
CA PHE A 146 33.28 -3.68 -1.75
C PHE A 146 32.59 -4.64 -0.78
N LEU A 147 31.25 -4.65 -0.74
CA LEU A 147 30.50 -5.43 0.24
C LEU A 147 30.28 -6.89 -0.17
N LEU A 148 29.99 -7.13 -1.44
CA LEU A 148 29.69 -8.46 -1.99
C LEU A 148 30.97 -9.18 -2.44
N GLY A 149 32.01 -8.44 -2.85
CA GLY A 149 33.16 -9.00 -3.56
C GLY A 149 32.83 -9.25 -5.03
N GLU A 150 33.83 -9.55 -5.85
CA GLU A 150 33.64 -9.71 -7.30
C GLU A 150 32.78 -10.94 -7.67
N GLN A 151 32.74 -11.96 -6.80
CA GLN A 151 32.08 -13.25 -7.07
C GLN A 151 30.57 -13.25 -6.78
N ASP A 152 30.06 -12.34 -5.96
CA ASP A 152 28.64 -12.29 -5.54
C ASP A 152 27.88 -11.11 -6.16
N MET A 153 28.29 -10.65 -7.36
CA MET A 153 27.66 -9.51 -8.05
C MET A 153 26.37 -9.85 -8.81
N GLU A 154 25.97 -11.12 -8.88
CA GLU A 154 24.76 -11.56 -9.61
C GLU A 154 23.44 -10.87 -9.15
N PRO A 155 23.21 -10.61 -7.84
CA PRO A 155 22.05 -9.82 -7.42
C PRO A 155 22.07 -8.38 -7.95
N VAL A 156 23.26 -7.76 -8.01
CA VAL A 156 23.43 -6.39 -8.56
C VAL A 156 23.23 -6.38 -10.06
N LYS A 157 23.66 -7.44 -10.76
CA LYS A 157 23.42 -7.63 -12.19
C LYS A 157 21.93 -7.79 -12.49
N ARG A 158 21.21 -8.62 -11.72
CA ARG A 158 19.74 -8.75 -11.84
C ARG A 158 19.03 -7.41 -11.64
N LEU A 159 19.51 -6.61 -10.68
CA LEU A 159 19.02 -5.24 -10.48
C LEU A 159 19.27 -4.35 -11.72
N LEU A 160 20.50 -4.32 -12.25
CA LEU A 160 20.83 -3.53 -13.43
C LEU A 160 20.00 -3.96 -14.65
N ASN A 161 19.79 -5.27 -14.84
CA ASN A 161 18.96 -5.81 -15.90
C ASN A 161 17.48 -5.47 -15.72
N HIS A 162 16.95 -5.51 -14.49
CA HIS A 162 15.59 -5.09 -14.19
C HIS A 162 15.37 -3.61 -14.55
N LEU A 163 16.31 -2.76 -14.16
CA LEU A 163 16.30 -1.34 -14.50
C LEU A 163 16.36 -1.14 -16.03
N LEU A 164 17.23 -1.85 -16.74
CA LEU A 164 17.36 -1.81 -18.21
C LEU A 164 16.11 -2.27 -18.98
N GLN A 165 15.34 -3.20 -18.40
CA GLN A 165 14.12 -3.76 -18.99
C GLN A 165 12.90 -2.87 -18.82
N LYS A 166 12.94 -1.88 -17.92
CA LYS A 166 11.83 -0.94 -17.80
C LYS A 166 11.72 -0.11 -19.09
N PRO A 167 10.52 -0.01 -19.69
CA PRO A 167 10.32 0.83 -20.85
C PRO A 167 10.67 2.27 -20.46
N LEU A 168 11.56 2.89 -21.24
CA LEU A 168 11.73 4.33 -21.19
C LEU A 168 10.37 4.96 -21.47
N PRO A 169 10.05 6.12 -20.88
CA PRO A 169 8.88 6.86 -21.29
C PRO A 169 9.05 7.31 -22.74
N GLU A 170 8.57 6.49 -23.67
CA GLU A 170 8.19 7.01 -24.96
C GLU A 170 7.04 7.95 -24.69
N LYS A 171 7.23 9.25 -24.99
CA LYS A 171 6.12 10.18 -25.13
C LYS A 171 5.10 9.47 -26.01
N THR A 172 3.93 9.15 -25.46
CA THR A 172 2.76 8.78 -26.23
C THR A 172 2.67 9.78 -27.38
N PRO A 173 2.43 9.36 -28.64
CA PRO A 173 2.25 10.30 -29.73
C PRO A 173 0.95 11.06 -29.46
N GLU A 174 1.03 12.11 -28.63
CA GLU A 174 0.10 13.22 -28.69
C GLU A 174 0.13 13.66 -30.14
N ARG A 175 -1.05 13.51 -30.76
CA ARG A 175 -1.43 13.97 -32.08
C ARG A 175 -0.43 15.01 -32.59
N LYS A 176 0.53 14.58 -33.41
CA LYS A 176 1.44 15.49 -34.10
C LYS A 176 0.56 16.52 -34.79
N GLU A 177 0.51 17.75 -34.28
CA GLU A 177 0.21 18.88 -35.13
C GLU A 177 1.23 18.80 -36.25
N ALA A 178 0.77 18.42 -37.44
CA ALA A 178 1.62 18.19 -38.58
C ALA A 178 2.41 19.46 -38.87
N GLY A 179 3.70 19.47 -38.49
CA GLY A 179 4.61 20.56 -38.79
C GLY A 179 5.42 21.17 -37.64
N ARG A 180 5.25 20.76 -36.36
CA ARG A 180 6.14 21.28 -35.30
C ARG A 180 7.47 20.51 -35.26
N PRO A 181 8.62 21.16 -35.53
CA PRO A 181 9.93 20.50 -35.41
C PRO A 181 10.19 20.12 -33.95
N GLU A 182 10.79 18.95 -33.72
CA GLU A 182 11.28 18.54 -32.39
C GLU A 182 12.20 19.64 -31.85
N THR A 183 11.95 20.07 -30.61
CA THR A 183 12.76 21.13 -30.00
C THR A 183 14.13 20.59 -29.59
N GLU A 184 15.18 21.42 -29.65
CA GLU A 184 16.56 21.03 -29.23
C GLU A 184 16.61 20.47 -27.79
N ALA A 185 15.67 20.86 -26.93
CA ALA A 185 15.54 20.34 -25.57
C ALA A 185 15.02 18.88 -25.54
N GLU A 186 14.15 18.49 -26.46
CA GLU A 186 13.60 17.13 -26.55
C GLU A 186 14.61 16.14 -27.13
N THR A 187 15.38 16.55 -28.14
CA THR A 187 16.50 15.76 -28.67
C THR A 187 17.62 15.60 -27.64
N ALA A 188 17.93 16.64 -26.86
CA ALA A 188 18.89 16.54 -25.76
C ALA A 188 18.43 15.55 -24.67
N SER A 189 17.17 15.59 -24.24
CA SER A 189 16.66 14.68 -23.20
C SER A 189 16.62 13.21 -23.65
N LYS A 190 16.28 12.93 -24.92
CA LYS A 190 16.34 11.56 -25.48
C LYS A 190 17.78 11.05 -25.56
N ALA A 191 18.73 11.89 -25.96
CA ALA A 191 20.15 11.54 -26.01
C ALA A 191 20.72 11.24 -24.61
N GLU A 192 20.35 12.04 -23.60
CA GLU A 192 20.77 11.85 -22.21
C GLU A 192 20.21 10.55 -21.58
N LEU A 193 18.94 10.21 -21.83
CA LEU A 193 18.36 8.93 -21.39
C LEU A 193 18.99 7.73 -22.11
N ALA A 194 19.32 7.88 -23.38
CA ALA A 194 20.07 6.86 -24.13
C ALA A 194 21.48 6.67 -23.55
N GLU A 195 22.15 7.74 -23.11
CA GLU A 195 23.47 7.67 -22.45
C GLU A 195 23.40 6.91 -21.11
N ILE A 196 22.37 7.17 -20.28
CA ILE A 196 22.16 6.42 -19.03
C ILE A 196 21.97 4.93 -19.34
N ARG A 197 21.18 4.60 -20.37
CA ARG A 197 20.93 3.21 -20.76
C ARG A 197 22.19 2.52 -21.29
N ALA A 198 22.94 3.19 -22.16
CA ALA A 198 24.21 2.69 -22.69
C ALA A 198 25.20 2.42 -21.55
N MET A 199 25.28 3.31 -20.57
CA MET A 199 26.14 3.12 -19.40
C MET A 199 25.70 1.93 -18.53
N LEU A 200 24.41 1.77 -18.26
CA LEU A 200 23.91 0.61 -17.52
C LEU A 200 24.19 -0.70 -18.28
N GLN A 201 24.11 -0.68 -19.61
CA GLN A 201 24.50 -1.79 -20.48
C GLN A 201 26.01 -2.06 -20.42
N ASP A 202 26.85 -1.03 -20.45
CA ASP A 202 28.30 -1.18 -20.32
C ASP A 202 28.70 -1.75 -18.96
N VAL A 203 28.05 -1.31 -17.87
CA VAL A 203 28.27 -1.88 -16.54
C VAL A 203 27.85 -3.35 -16.49
N ALA A 204 26.68 -3.69 -17.04
CA ALA A 204 26.22 -5.08 -17.12
C ALA A 204 27.19 -5.94 -17.95
N LYS A 205 27.68 -5.41 -19.06
CA LYS A 205 28.64 -6.08 -19.96
C LYS A 205 30.01 -6.29 -19.30
N VAL A 206 30.55 -5.29 -18.61
CA VAL A 206 31.82 -5.41 -17.86
C VAL A 206 31.71 -6.44 -16.74
N LEU A 207 30.54 -6.59 -16.13
CA LEU A 207 30.28 -7.66 -15.16
C LEU A 207 30.27 -9.03 -15.85
N ASP A 208 29.67 -9.16 -17.03
CA ASP A 208 29.62 -10.41 -17.81
C ASP A 208 30.99 -10.87 -18.32
N GLU A 209 31.76 -9.97 -18.93
CA GLU A 209 33.08 -10.31 -19.49
C GLU A 209 34.08 -10.77 -18.42
N ARG A 210 33.96 -10.25 -17.20
CA ARG A 210 34.83 -10.64 -16.07
C ARG A 210 34.40 -11.93 -15.37
N LEU A 211 33.09 -12.23 -15.35
CA LEU A 211 32.55 -13.50 -14.85
C LEU A 211 32.94 -14.68 -15.74
N ILE A 212 33.00 -14.46 -17.06
CA ILE A 212 33.38 -15.48 -18.05
C ILE A 212 34.90 -15.75 -18.06
N ALA A 213 35.72 -14.78 -17.65
CA ALA A 213 37.18 -14.88 -17.70
C ALA A 213 37.84 -15.64 -16.52
N GLN A 214 37.09 -16.19 -15.56
CA GLN A 214 37.67 -16.95 -14.45
C GLN A 214 37.53 -18.47 -14.65
N PRO A 215 38.63 -19.25 -14.56
CA PRO A 215 38.55 -20.71 -14.65
C PRO A 215 37.82 -21.27 -13.44
N SER A 216 36.90 -22.22 -13.69
CA SER A 216 36.09 -22.83 -12.63
C SER A 216 36.97 -23.54 -11.59
N VAL A 217 36.65 -23.36 -10.31
CA VAL A 217 37.34 -23.99 -9.17
C VAL A 217 36.98 -25.49 -9.03
N ALA A 218 36.22 -26.06 -9.97
CA ALA A 218 35.77 -27.45 -9.91
C ALA A 218 36.89 -28.50 -10.10
N ASP A 219 38.09 -28.11 -10.55
CA ASP A 219 39.16 -29.07 -10.91
C ASP A 219 40.25 -29.30 -9.83
N LYS A 220 40.10 -28.80 -8.59
CA LYS A 220 41.20 -28.87 -7.59
C LYS A 220 40.95 -29.57 -6.25
N ILE A 221 39.88 -30.33 -6.07
CA ILE A 221 39.73 -31.13 -4.84
C ILE A 221 39.28 -32.55 -5.14
N ALA A 222 40.27 -33.42 -5.40
CA ALA A 222 40.12 -34.87 -5.27
C ALA A 222 40.80 -35.31 -3.96
N ALA A 223 40.00 -35.65 -2.95
CA ALA A 223 40.43 -36.36 -1.74
C ALA A 223 39.34 -37.38 -1.35
N PRO A 224 39.71 -38.55 -0.78
CA PRO A 224 38.84 -39.73 -0.67
C PRO A 224 37.76 -39.62 0.42
N PRO A 225 36.70 -40.46 0.38
CA PRO A 225 35.47 -40.22 1.11
C PRO A 225 35.62 -40.54 2.61
N VAL A 226 35.44 -39.52 3.45
CA VAL A 226 35.15 -39.70 4.87
C VAL A 226 33.66 -39.94 5.01
N SER A 227 33.32 -41.10 5.58
CA SER A 227 31.97 -41.50 5.95
C SER A 227 31.38 -40.49 6.95
N LEU A 228 30.46 -39.64 6.50
CA LEU A 228 29.64 -38.82 7.37
C LEU A 228 28.37 -39.60 7.71
N SER A 229 28.32 -40.01 8.97
CA SER A 229 27.15 -40.55 9.64
C SER A 229 25.95 -39.59 9.53
N ALA A 230 24.78 -40.19 9.64
CA ALA A 230 23.47 -39.57 9.62
C ALA A 230 23.43 -38.19 10.29
N SER A 231 22.92 -37.21 9.53
CA SER A 231 22.50 -35.92 10.04
C SER A 231 21.48 -36.13 11.17
N PRO A 232 21.70 -35.59 12.38
CA PRO A 232 20.73 -35.70 13.45
C PRO A 232 19.49 -34.88 13.07
N ALA A 233 18.33 -35.45 13.38
CA ALA A 233 17.01 -34.92 13.15
C ALA A 233 16.91 -33.40 13.39
N ALA A 234 16.11 -32.75 12.54
CA ALA A 234 15.68 -31.38 12.64
C ALA A 234 15.54 -30.92 14.11
N GLY A 235 16.36 -29.95 14.50
CA GLY A 235 16.25 -29.31 15.81
C GLY A 235 14.84 -28.74 16.02
N PRO A 236 14.37 -28.66 17.28
CA PRO A 236 13.02 -28.21 17.59
C PRO A 236 12.78 -26.82 16.99
N ARG A 237 11.79 -26.72 16.09
CA ARG A 237 11.27 -25.44 15.56
C ARG A 237 11.00 -24.51 16.75
N ARG A 238 11.75 -23.40 16.83
CA ARG A 238 11.55 -22.35 17.85
C ARG A 238 10.16 -21.74 17.69
N THR A 239 9.19 -22.21 18.45
CA THR A 239 7.92 -21.53 18.68
C THR A 239 8.20 -20.11 19.19
N ARG A 240 7.67 -19.07 18.53
CA ARG A 240 7.65 -17.70 19.08
C ARG A 240 7.17 -17.80 20.54
N ARG A 241 7.93 -17.24 21.49
CA ARG A 241 7.48 -17.15 22.89
C ARG A 241 6.19 -16.34 22.88
N ARG A 242 5.06 -16.97 23.25
CA ARG A 242 3.78 -16.30 23.43
C ARG A 242 3.96 -15.21 24.47
N THR A 243 3.77 -13.96 24.09
CA THR A 243 3.78 -12.83 25.03
C THR A 243 2.62 -13.05 26.00
N PRO A 244 2.87 -13.06 27.33
CA PRO A 244 1.79 -13.23 28.29
C PRO A 244 0.75 -12.12 28.10
N ILE A 245 -0.54 -12.51 28.06
CA ILE A 245 -1.66 -11.59 27.87
C ILE A 245 -1.64 -10.57 29.02
N PRO A 246 -1.52 -9.26 28.75
CA PRO A 246 -1.47 -8.24 29.78
C PRO A 246 -2.76 -8.23 30.63
N ALA A 247 -2.61 -7.90 31.92
CA ALA A 247 -3.74 -7.84 32.85
C ALA A 247 -4.74 -6.74 32.42
N PRO A 248 -6.05 -6.96 32.63
CA PRO A 248 -7.09 -5.95 32.38
C PRO A 248 -6.78 -4.61 33.03
N ARG A 249 -6.95 -3.51 32.30
CA ARG A 249 -6.86 -2.13 32.80
C ARG A 249 -7.63 -1.17 31.90
N ASN A 250 -7.92 0.02 32.40
CA ASN A 250 -8.50 1.10 31.59
C ASN A 250 -7.60 1.41 30.39
N GLY A 251 -8.22 1.59 29.23
CA GLY A 251 -7.51 1.88 27.99
C GLY A 251 -6.82 0.69 27.33
N LEU A 252 -6.91 -0.53 27.89
CA LEU A 252 -6.34 -1.73 27.26
C LEU A 252 -7.43 -2.59 26.62
N VAL A 253 -7.33 -2.80 25.31
CA VAL A 253 -8.23 -3.69 24.55
C VAL A 253 -7.40 -4.57 23.62
N ALA A 254 -7.67 -5.88 23.63
CA ALA A 254 -7.05 -6.82 22.69
C ALA A 254 -7.87 -6.92 21.40
N PHE A 255 -7.24 -7.32 20.30
CA PHE A 255 -7.92 -7.57 19.02
C PHE A 255 -7.28 -8.74 18.28
N PRO A 256 -8.06 -9.60 17.62
CA PRO A 256 -7.53 -10.76 16.90
C PRO A 256 -6.89 -10.35 15.57
N ILE A 257 -5.66 -10.79 15.32
CA ILE A 257 -4.94 -10.63 14.06
C ILE A 257 -4.82 -12.01 13.42
N VAL A 258 -5.37 -12.15 12.22
CA VAL A 258 -5.26 -13.39 11.42
C VAL A 258 -4.31 -13.13 10.26
N ALA A 259 -3.34 -14.02 10.08
CA ALA A 259 -2.45 -13.99 8.94
C ALA A 259 -3.09 -14.68 7.73
N GLU A 260 -2.84 -14.18 6.52
CA GLU A 260 -3.30 -14.80 5.29
C GLU A 260 -2.31 -15.89 4.81
N GLY A 261 -2.83 -17.00 4.27
CA GLY A 261 -2.02 -18.05 3.61
C GLY A 261 -1.91 -19.38 4.37
N ALA A 262 -1.09 -20.30 3.83
CA ALA A 262 -0.97 -21.69 4.32
C ALA A 262 -0.46 -21.83 5.76
N ASP A 263 0.21 -20.79 6.29
CA ASP A 263 0.72 -20.72 7.66
C ASP A 263 -0.13 -19.81 8.57
N ALA A 264 -1.39 -19.51 8.19
CA ALA A 264 -2.30 -18.62 8.92
C ALA A 264 -2.37 -18.94 10.42
N ASP A 265 -2.49 -20.22 10.79
CA ASP A 265 -2.61 -20.64 12.19
C ASP A 265 -1.36 -20.33 13.03
N GLN A 266 -0.17 -20.32 12.42
CA GLN A 266 1.12 -20.09 13.08
C GLN A 266 1.44 -18.61 13.26
N HIS A 267 0.87 -17.75 12.40
CA HIS A 267 1.11 -16.31 12.41
C HIS A 267 -0.07 -15.49 12.96
N SER A 268 -1.20 -16.12 13.25
CA SER A 268 -2.33 -15.49 13.91
C SER A 268 -2.04 -15.27 15.40
N GLU A 269 -2.21 -14.04 15.88
CA GLU A 269 -1.89 -13.62 17.25
C GLU A 269 -2.87 -12.55 17.77
N LEU A 270 -2.90 -12.33 19.08
CA LEU A 270 -3.65 -11.21 19.67
C LEU A 270 -2.80 -9.93 19.60
N GLY A 271 -3.31 -8.91 18.94
CA GLY A 271 -2.82 -7.54 19.07
C GLY A 271 -3.41 -6.84 20.29
N TYR A 272 -2.77 -5.76 20.73
CA TYR A 272 -3.16 -4.96 21.87
C TYR A 272 -3.13 -3.47 21.54
N LEU A 273 -4.17 -2.76 21.95
CA LEU A 273 -4.24 -1.31 21.98
C LEU A 273 -4.23 -0.87 23.43
N SER A 274 -3.22 -0.11 23.81
CA SER A 274 -3.07 0.49 25.12
C SER A 274 -3.15 2.01 25.00
N CYS A 275 -4.23 2.57 25.49
CA CYS A 275 -4.52 3.99 25.50
C CYS A 275 -4.43 4.55 26.93
N ALA A 276 -3.87 5.74 27.08
CA ALA A 276 -3.81 6.45 28.35
C ALA A 276 -4.26 7.90 28.14
N ARG A 277 -4.85 8.52 29.17
CA ARG A 277 -5.08 9.97 29.14
C ARG A 277 -3.74 10.69 29.12
N TYR A 278 -3.70 11.81 28.40
CA TYR A 278 -2.55 12.67 28.28
C TYR A 278 -3.00 14.12 28.48
N GLU A 279 -2.23 14.92 29.21
CA GLU A 279 -2.44 16.37 29.30
C GLU A 279 -1.42 17.03 28.35
N PRO A 280 -1.87 17.68 27.26
CA PRO A 280 -0.95 18.24 26.29
C PRO A 280 -0.23 19.47 26.87
N GLU A 281 1.08 19.55 26.63
CA GLU A 281 1.90 20.71 27.00
C GLU A 281 1.68 21.89 26.02
N SER A 282 1.06 21.67 24.85
CA SER A 282 0.85 22.69 23.82
C SER A 282 -0.50 22.57 23.09
N ARG A 283 -1.02 23.69 22.54
CA ARG A 283 -2.30 23.76 21.81
C ARG A 283 -2.31 23.10 20.42
N GLN A 284 -1.20 22.52 19.95
CA GLN A 284 -1.08 21.95 18.60
C GLN A 284 -1.21 20.41 18.54
N ASP A 285 -1.53 19.76 19.65
CA ASP A 285 -1.63 18.31 19.69
C ASP A 285 -2.98 17.78 19.15
N PHE A 286 -2.96 16.64 18.46
CA PHE A 286 -4.17 15.92 18.03
C PHE A 286 -4.91 15.33 19.25
N LEU A 287 -6.25 15.26 19.20
CA LEU A 287 -7.10 14.72 20.29
C LEU A 287 -6.76 13.27 20.72
N SER A 288 -6.12 12.51 19.83
CA SER A 288 -5.48 11.25 20.16
C SER A 288 -4.14 11.22 19.43
N ARG A 289 -3.09 10.68 20.05
CA ARG A 289 -1.78 10.43 19.43
C ARG A 289 -1.49 8.95 19.49
N VAL A 290 -0.99 8.34 18.43
CA VAL A 290 -0.63 6.91 18.42
C VAL A 290 0.86 6.68 18.17
N ILE A 291 1.47 5.79 18.95
CA ILE A 291 2.84 5.30 18.78
C ILE A 291 2.79 3.81 18.42
N GLY A 292 3.62 3.41 17.47
CA GLY A 292 3.78 2.00 17.10
C GLY A 292 3.48 1.73 15.63
N PHE A 293 2.70 2.57 14.94
CA PHE A 293 2.46 2.37 13.51
C PHE A 293 3.74 2.53 12.67
N GLU A 294 4.04 1.52 11.86
CA GLU A 294 5.01 1.58 10.77
C GLU A 294 4.34 2.22 9.53
N GLY A 295 4.63 3.50 9.26
CA GLY A 295 4.17 4.24 8.07
C GLY A 295 3.23 5.41 8.38
N HIS A 296 3.46 6.56 7.74
CA HIS A 296 2.75 7.82 8.03
C HIS A 296 1.23 7.75 7.79
N GLY A 297 0.75 7.06 6.75
CA GLY A 297 -0.68 7.00 6.43
C GLY A 297 -1.54 6.16 7.38
N ARG A 298 -0.93 5.33 8.24
CA ARG A 298 -1.66 4.46 9.18
C ARG A 298 -2.07 5.19 10.45
N SER A 299 -1.27 6.17 10.87
CA SER A 299 -1.63 7.08 11.97
C SER A 299 -2.92 7.84 11.64
N ASP A 300 -3.07 8.29 10.39
CA ASP A 300 -4.26 9.01 9.94
C ASP A 300 -5.53 8.14 10.01
N ALA A 301 -5.41 6.85 9.69
CA ALA A 301 -6.53 5.91 9.80
C ALA A 301 -6.98 5.73 11.26
N TYR A 302 -6.04 5.58 12.20
CA TYR A 302 -6.35 5.51 13.62
C TYR A 302 -7.01 6.80 14.12
N TYR A 303 -6.49 7.98 13.75
CA TYR A 303 -7.07 9.26 14.15
C TYR A 303 -8.50 9.41 13.65
N ARG A 304 -8.75 9.06 12.38
CA ARG A 304 -10.10 9.07 11.83
C ARG A 304 -11.05 8.14 12.59
N ILE A 305 -10.64 6.90 12.85
CA ILE A 305 -11.45 5.94 13.63
C ILE A 305 -11.86 6.52 14.99
N VAL A 306 -10.92 7.15 15.71
CA VAL A 306 -11.19 7.74 17.02
C VAL A 306 -12.09 8.97 16.91
N MET A 307 -11.94 9.79 15.87
CA MET A 307 -12.81 10.95 15.63
C MET A 307 -14.24 10.51 15.29
N ASP A 308 -14.40 9.58 14.35
CA ASP A 308 -15.70 9.04 13.94
C ASP A 308 -16.43 8.40 15.13
N ALA A 309 -15.70 7.69 16.01
CA ALA A 309 -16.27 7.08 17.21
C ALA A 309 -16.66 8.09 18.30
N ARG A 310 -16.02 9.26 18.35
CA ARG A 310 -16.31 10.33 19.34
C ARG A 310 -17.48 11.22 18.93
N GLU A 311 -17.89 11.20 17.67
CA GLU A 311 -18.88 12.12 17.11
C GLU A 311 -20.26 12.03 17.81
N GLU A 312 -20.71 10.83 18.19
CA GLU A 312 -22.00 10.62 18.90
C GLU A 312 -21.89 10.78 20.43
N GLU A 313 -20.73 11.13 20.98
CA GLU A 313 -20.59 11.23 22.44
C GLU A 313 -21.26 12.49 23.02
N THR A 314 -22.19 12.28 23.96
CA THR A 314 -22.95 13.35 24.60
C THR A 314 -22.15 14.16 25.61
N ASN A 315 -21.14 13.57 26.25
CA ASN A 315 -20.27 14.27 27.21
C ASN A 315 -19.09 14.91 26.47
N HIS A 316 -19.31 16.10 25.90
CA HIS A 316 -18.29 16.82 25.14
C HIS A 316 -16.99 17.09 25.93
N ALA A 317 -17.09 17.30 27.25
CA ALA A 317 -15.90 17.53 28.08
C ALA A 317 -14.96 16.31 28.06
N LYS A 318 -15.53 15.10 28.18
CA LYS A 318 -14.77 13.85 28.07
C LYS A 318 -14.44 13.48 26.63
N ALA A 319 -15.30 13.79 25.66
CA ALA A 319 -15.03 13.57 24.24
C ALA A 319 -13.80 14.37 23.75
N ASN A 320 -13.54 15.53 24.36
CA ASN A 320 -12.42 16.40 24.01
C ASN A 320 -11.13 16.13 24.81
N LEU A 321 -11.09 15.11 25.68
CA LEU A 321 -9.86 14.75 26.39
C LEU A 321 -8.84 14.13 25.43
N TYR A 322 -7.58 14.47 25.66
CA TYR A 322 -6.46 13.98 24.88
C TYR A 322 -6.04 12.59 25.34
N THR A 323 -5.76 11.73 24.37
CA THR A 323 -5.31 10.36 24.65
C THR A 323 -4.04 10.00 23.89
N HIS A 324 -3.27 9.10 24.48
CA HIS A 324 -2.06 8.55 23.87
C HIS A 324 -2.18 7.04 23.78
N SER A 325 -2.15 6.53 22.56
CA SER A 325 -2.32 5.12 22.24
C SER A 325 -1.03 4.47 21.79
N ARG A 326 -0.90 3.21 22.13
CA ARG A 326 0.14 2.32 21.63
C ARG A 326 -0.53 1.08 21.06
N ILE A 327 -0.17 0.73 19.83
CA ILE A 327 -0.56 -0.51 19.17
C ILE A 327 0.61 -1.50 19.16
N ASP A 328 0.33 -2.77 19.43
CA ASP A 328 1.30 -3.86 19.41
C ASP A 328 0.63 -5.13 18.84
N PRO A 329 1.09 -5.71 17.72
CA PRO A 329 2.25 -5.31 16.92
C PRO A 329 2.01 -4.01 16.12
N GLY A 330 3.06 -3.21 15.99
CA GLY A 330 3.07 -1.94 15.28
C GLY A 330 2.84 -2.01 13.76
N GLY A 331 3.18 -3.16 13.18
CA GLY A 331 3.07 -3.41 11.73
C GLY A 331 1.67 -3.78 11.25
N PHE A 332 0.67 -3.95 12.14
CA PHE A 332 -0.68 -4.32 11.74
C PHE A 332 -1.39 -3.16 11.03
N GLY A 333 -2.01 -3.45 9.87
CA GLY A 333 -2.65 -2.44 9.02
C GLY A 333 -4.09 -2.74 8.61
N GLY A 334 -4.71 -3.83 9.10
CA GLY A 334 -6.09 -4.18 8.75
C GLY A 334 -7.11 -3.34 9.50
N GLU A 335 -8.20 -2.92 8.87
CA GLU A 335 -9.21 -2.02 9.49
C GLU A 335 -9.99 -2.67 10.66
N SER A 336 -9.90 -3.99 10.82
CA SER A 336 -10.64 -4.74 11.84
C SER A 336 -10.23 -4.47 13.30
N PHE A 337 -9.17 -3.69 13.55
CA PHE A 337 -8.85 -3.17 14.90
C PHE A 337 -9.68 -1.94 15.27
N GLY A 338 -10.45 -1.36 14.34
CA GLY A 338 -11.11 -0.07 14.55
C GLY A 338 -11.98 -0.02 15.80
N LEU A 339 -12.79 -1.05 16.03
CA LEU A 339 -13.60 -1.14 17.25
C LEU A 339 -12.75 -1.23 18.53
N ALA A 340 -11.63 -1.96 18.49
CA ALA A 340 -10.71 -2.04 19.62
C ALA A 340 -10.04 -0.70 19.91
N ALA A 341 -9.69 0.08 18.88
CA ALA A 341 -9.13 1.43 19.05
C ALA A 341 -10.14 2.37 19.68
N ALA A 342 -11.38 2.35 19.20
CA ALA A 342 -12.46 3.17 19.74
C ALA A 342 -12.76 2.83 21.22
N LEU A 343 -12.78 1.54 21.58
CA LEU A 343 -12.98 1.10 22.96
C LEU A 343 -11.79 1.38 23.88
N ALA A 344 -10.56 1.23 23.40
CA ALA A 344 -9.36 1.60 24.16
C ALA A 344 -9.35 3.12 24.45
N ASP A 345 -9.64 3.95 23.44
CA ASP A 345 -9.77 5.38 23.60
C ASP A 345 -10.87 5.77 24.60
N ARG A 346 -12.07 5.22 24.42
CA ARG A 346 -13.22 5.53 25.26
C ARG A 346 -13.01 5.06 26.70
N SER A 347 -12.45 3.88 26.92
CA SER A 347 -12.15 3.40 28.28
C SER A 347 -11.03 4.16 28.97
N ALA A 348 -10.06 4.71 28.24
CA ALA A 348 -9.09 5.63 28.82
C ALA A 348 -9.80 6.88 29.38
N ARG A 349 -10.83 7.40 28.70
CA ARG A 349 -11.55 8.65 29.06
C ARG A 349 -12.72 8.46 30.05
N TYR A 350 -13.44 7.36 29.95
CA TYR A 350 -14.63 7.09 30.79
C TYR A 350 -14.39 6.06 31.89
N GLU A 351 -13.29 5.29 31.82
CA GLU A 351 -12.96 4.16 32.69
C GLU A 351 -13.97 3.02 32.58
N TRP A 352 -13.50 1.78 32.68
CA TRP A 352 -14.37 0.62 32.72
C TRP A 352 -15.23 0.64 33.99
N ALA A 353 -16.49 0.21 33.89
CA ALA A 353 -17.35 -0.07 35.04
C ALA A 353 -16.68 -1.11 35.95
N GLU A 354 -16.96 -1.05 37.25
CA GLU A 354 -16.32 -1.95 38.23
C GLU A 354 -16.51 -3.44 37.90
N SER A 355 -17.69 -3.81 37.38
CA SER A 355 -18.00 -5.17 36.92
C SER A 355 -17.17 -5.63 35.71
N VAL A 356 -16.58 -4.70 34.97
CA VAL A 356 -15.82 -4.95 33.73
C VAL A 356 -14.32 -4.88 33.98
N ARG A 357 -13.86 -4.17 35.02
CA ARG A 357 -12.43 -3.94 35.31
C ARG A 357 -11.61 -5.21 35.47
N GLN A 358 -12.23 -6.31 35.90
CA GLN A 358 -11.57 -7.62 36.06
C GLN A 358 -11.63 -8.47 34.78
N CYS A 359 -12.47 -8.13 33.82
CA CYS A 359 -12.64 -8.88 32.58
C CYS A 359 -11.63 -8.45 31.51
N ARG A 360 -11.17 -9.40 30.71
CA ARG A 360 -10.40 -9.08 29.50
C ARG A 360 -11.35 -8.61 28.40
N ILE A 361 -11.06 -7.47 27.79
CA ILE A 361 -11.85 -6.94 26.67
C ILE A 361 -11.13 -7.26 25.37
N VAL A 362 -11.82 -8.00 24.50
CA VAL A 362 -11.37 -8.31 23.15
C VAL A 362 -12.38 -7.76 22.17
N ALA A 363 -11.94 -7.03 21.15
CA ALA A 363 -12.83 -6.42 20.18
C ALA A 363 -12.32 -6.57 18.75
N THR A 364 -13.25 -6.75 17.82
CA THR A 364 -12.98 -6.66 16.37
C THR A 364 -14.15 -5.97 15.69
N GLY A 365 -13.88 -5.14 14.68
CA GLY A 365 -14.90 -4.38 13.98
C GLY A 365 -14.29 -3.24 13.19
N VAL A 366 -14.91 -2.89 12.06
CA VAL A 366 -14.55 -1.69 11.28
C VAL A 366 -15.44 -0.55 11.73
N ILE A 367 -14.88 0.58 12.14
CA ILE A 367 -15.67 1.80 12.36
C ILE A 367 -15.91 2.46 11.00
N THR A 368 -17.16 2.53 10.55
CA THR A 368 -17.48 3.04 9.21
C THR A 368 -17.41 4.56 9.19
N ARG A 369 -16.86 5.13 8.11
CA ARG A 369 -16.65 6.59 7.98
C ARG A 369 -17.95 7.38 7.78
N ALA A 370 -19.03 6.70 7.42
CA ALA A 370 -20.25 7.34 6.93
C ALA A 370 -21.28 7.61 8.04
N MET A 371 -21.16 6.98 9.20
CA MET A 371 -22.25 6.90 10.19
C MET A 371 -21.78 6.90 11.65
N ALA A 372 -20.95 7.87 12.03
CA ALA A 372 -20.73 8.30 13.42
C ALA A 372 -20.64 7.16 14.47
N GLY A 373 -19.67 6.24 14.31
CA GLY A 373 -19.46 5.15 15.27
C GLY A 373 -20.24 3.85 14.99
N GLU A 374 -20.83 3.70 13.79
CA GLU A 374 -21.34 2.42 13.28
C GLU A 374 -20.21 1.38 13.11
N VAL A 375 -20.52 0.13 13.46
CA VAL A 375 -19.61 -1.01 13.47
C VAL A 375 -19.92 -1.94 12.30
N GLY A 376 -19.10 -1.86 11.27
CA GLY A 376 -19.14 -2.71 10.09
C GLY A 376 -18.57 -4.11 10.31
N ALA A 377 -18.97 -5.03 9.43
CA ALA A 377 -18.50 -6.41 9.42
C ALA A 377 -16.97 -6.51 9.18
N VAL A 378 -16.38 -7.60 9.64
CA VAL A 378 -14.97 -7.91 9.42
C VAL A 378 -14.79 -9.19 8.61
N ASP A 379 -13.72 -9.23 7.83
CA ASP A 379 -13.27 -10.44 7.13
C ASP A 379 -12.62 -11.44 8.08
N SER A 380 -12.51 -12.69 7.60
CA SER A 380 -11.91 -13.84 8.27
C SER A 380 -12.45 -14.04 9.70
N PHE A 381 -13.77 -13.93 9.85
CA PHE A 381 -14.42 -13.97 11.15
C PHE A 381 -14.28 -15.34 11.82
N LEU A 382 -14.44 -16.43 11.05
CA LEU A 382 -14.22 -17.79 11.53
C LEU A 382 -12.80 -18.01 12.08
N GLU A 383 -11.76 -17.53 11.38
CA GLU A 383 -10.36 -17.65 11.79
C GLU A 383 -10.10 -16.84 13.05
N LYS A 384 -10.70 -15.65 13.18
CA LYS A 384 -10.67 -14.86 14.41
C LYS A 384 -11.29 -15.62 15.56
N LEU A 385 -12.47 -16.24 15.37
CA LEU A 385 -13.11 -17.05 16.42
C LEU A 385 -12.23 -18.23 16.86
N ARG A 386 -11.55 -18.91 15.93
CA ARG A 386 -10.61 -19.99 16.25
C ARG A 386 -9.40 -19.50 17.05
N LEU A 387 -8.85 -18.33 16.68
CA LEU A 387 -7.79 -17.70 17.44
C LEU A 387 -8.24 -17.36 18.86
N LEU A 388 -9.45 -16.82 19.01
CA LEU A 388 -10.03 -16.50 20.31
C LEU A 388 -10.22 -17.75 21.16
N ASP A 389 -10.76 -18.84 20.61
CA ASP A 389 -10.92 -20.10 21.33
C ASP A 389 -9.60 -20.67 21.88
N ARG A 390 -8.53 -20.48 21.09
CA ARG A 390 -7.18 -20.91 21.45
C ARG A 390 -6.52 -20.05 22.54
N GLU A 391 -6.68 -18.73 22.50
CA GLU A 391 -5.89 -17.80 23.32
C GLU A 391 -6.67 -17.15 24.48
N LEU A 392 -8.00 -17.09 24.44
CA LEU A 392 -8.78 -16.49 25.53
C LEU A 392 -8.80 -17.37 26.78
N SER A 393 -8.68 -16.69 27.92
CA SER A 393 -8.96 -17.26 29.24
C SER A 393 -10.45 -17.24 29.54
N GLU A 394 -10.81 -17.88 30.65
CA GLU A 394 -12.09 -17.64 31.32
C GLU A 394 -12.21 -16.14 31.69
N ASP A 395 -13.46 -15.66 31.75
CA ASP A 395 -13.85 -14.30 32.16
C ASP A 395 -13.38 -13.16 31.23
N ALA A 396 -13.88 -13.18 30.00
CA ALA A 396 -13.64 -12.14 29.02
C ALA A 396 -14.92 -11.64 28.36
N ILE A 397 -14.86 -10.42 27.82
CA ILE A 397 -15.91 -9.83 27.00
C ILE A 397 -15.39 -9.76 25.57
N PHE A 398 -16.06 -10.45 24.65
CA PHE A 398 -15.78 -10.38 23.23
C PHE A 398 -16.80 -9.49 22.53
N VAL A 399 -16.35 -8.36 22.01
CA VAL A 399 -17.17 -7.41 21.27
C VAL A 399 -16.94 -7.58 19.78
N CYS A 400 -18.00 -7.78 19.01
CA CYS A 400 -17.94 -8.01 17.57
C CYS A 400 -19.10 -7.35 16.81
N PRO A 401 -19.01 -7.22 15.48
CA PRO A 401 -20.08 -6.62 14.69
C PRO A 401 -21.30 -7.55 14.64
N ALA A 402 -22.49 -7.00 14.88
CA ALA A 402 -23.73 -7.77 14.78
C ALA A 402 -24.00 -8.27 13.36
N ALA A 403 -23.48 -7.58 12.34
CA ALA A 403 -23.49 -8.05 10.95
C ALA A 403 -22.80 -9.42 10.79
N ASN A 404 -21.65 -9.65 11.43
CA ASN A 404 -20.94 -10.93 11.35
C ASN A 404 -21.71 -12.05 12.06
N VAL A 405 -22.33 -11.77 13.21
CA VAL A 405 -23.11 -12.78 13.95
C VAL A 405 -24.39 -13.14 13.22
N ARG A 406 -25.08 -12.16 12.61
CA ARG A 406 -26.27 -12.40 11.77
C ARG A 406 -25.93 -13.23 10.53
N ALA A 407 -24.79 -12.95 9.89
CA ALA A 407 -24.31 -13.67 8.72
C ALA A 407 -23.58 -14.99 9.05
N ALA A 408 -23.44 -15.34 10.34
CA ALA A 408 -22.61 -16.47 10.77
C ALA A 408 -23.11 -17.81 10.20
N ASN A 409 -22.20 -18.57 9.61
CA ASN A 409 -22.45 -19.93 9.16
C ASN A 409 -22.52 -20.91 10.36
N ALA A 410 -22.82 -22.20 10.08
CA ALA A 410 -22.96 -23.21 11.13
C ALA A 410 -21.69 -23.40 11.97
N ALA A 411 -20.50 -23.31 11.37
CA ALA A 411 -19.23 -23.47 12.07
C ALA A 411 -18.93 -22.25 12.97
N GLU A 412 -19.22 -21.04 12.50
CA GLU A 412 -19.08 -19.81 13.28
C GLU A 412 -20.06 -19.77 14.45
N LYS A 413 -21.32 -20.16 14.23
CA LYS A 413 -22.32 -20.27 15.30
C LYS A 413 -21.90 -21.29 16.37
N ALA A 414 -21.37 -22.44 15.96
CA ALA A 414 -20.87 -23.45 16.89
C ALA A 414 -19.69 -22.92 17.74
N LEU A 415 -18.76 -22.18 17.14
CA LEU A 415 -17.65 -21.57 17.87
C LEU A 415 -18.09 -20.43 18.80
N LEU A 416 -19.04 -19.60 18.38
CA LEU A 416 -19.62 -18.57 19.24
C LEU A 416 -20.29 -19.20 20.48
N GLU A 417 -21.07 -20.27 20.30
CA GLU A 417 -21.66 -21.01 21.42
C GLU A 417 -20.59 -21.70 22.28
N HIS A 418 -19.52 -22.23 21.68
CA HIS A 418 -18.42 -22.80 22.43
C HIS A 418 -17.70 -21.76 23.30
N LEU A 419 -17.35 -20.59 22.75
CA LEU A 419 -16.75 -19.47 23.49
C LEU A 419 -17.65 -19.01 24.64
N LYS A 420 -18.96 -18.93 24.39
CA LYS A 420 -19.95 -18.54 25.40
C LYS A 420 -20.05 -19.55 26.54
N ASN A 421 -20.18 -20.84 26.22
CA ASN A 421 -20.51 -21.88 27.19
C ASN A 421 -19.26 -22.48 27.85
N ALA A 422 -18.23 -22.81 27.08
CA ALA A 422 -17.03 -23.48 27.57
C ALA A 422 -16.00 -22.53 28.16
N LYS A 423 -15.83 -21.32 27.58
CA LYS A 423 -14.86 -20.31 28.03
C LYS A 423 -15.47 -19.21 28.88
N ARG A 424 -16.77 -19.27 29.17
CA ARG A 424 -17.53 -18.21 29.88
C ARG A 424 -17.31 -16.81 29.28
N THR A 425 -17.11 -16.74 27.97
CA THR A 425 -16.89 -15.46 27.30
C THR A 425 -18.22 -14.75 27.08
N HIS A 426 -18.35 -13.52 27.56
CA HIS A 426 -19.50 -12.67 27.32
C HIS A 426 -19.42 -12.06 25.91
N ILE A 427 -20.18 -12.62 24.98
CA ILE A 427 -20.21 -12.13 23.59
C ILE A 427 -21.20 -10.97 23.49
N ARG A 428 -20.74 -9.85 22.92
CA ARG A 428 -21.52 -8.64 22.63
C ARG A 428 -21.46 -8.36 21.13
N ALA A 429 -22.58 -8.55 20.45
CA ALA A 429 -22.73 -8.24 19.05
C ALA A 429 -23.41 -6.87 18.93
N ILE A 430 -22.78 -5.90 18.27
CA ILE A 430 -23.28 -4.52 18.19
C ILE A 430 -23.30 -3.99 16.76
N ASP A 431 -24.23 -3.09 16.45
CA ASP A 431 -24.24 -2.32 15.20
C ASP A 431 -23.62 -0.92 15.40
N LYS A 432 -23.62 -0.39 16.63
CA LYS A 432 -23.05 0.92 16.99
C LYS A 432 -22.28 0.91 18.31
N ILE A 433 -21.25 1.76 18.41
CA ILE A 433 -20.43 1.86 19.63
C ILE A 433 -21.20 2.40 20.85
N SER A 434 -22.24 3.21 20.64
CA SER A 434 -23.10 3.74 21.70
C SER A 434 -23.89 2.64 22.45
N GLU A 435 -24.00 1.44 21.87
CA GLU A 435 -24.63 0.30 22.53
C GLU A 435 -23.81 -0.27 23.70
N LEU A 436 -22.54 0.15 23.83
CA LEU A 436 -21.60 -0.30 24.86
C LEU A 436 -21.44 0.70 26.01
N ASP A 437 -22.33 1.69 26.10
CA ASP A 437 -22.32 2.72 27.15
C ASP A 437 -22.39 2.12 28.57
N ASP A 438 -22.99 0.93 28.71
CA ASP A 438 -23.08 0.17 29.96
C ASP A 438 -21.72 -0.35 30.48
N LEU A 439 -20.72 -0.49 29.60
CA LEU A 439 -19.39 -0.97 29.96
C LEU A 439 -18.55 0.07 30.73
N PHE A 440 -18.99 1.32 30.79
CA PHE A 440 -18.21 2.43 31.36
C PHE A 440 -18.72 2.88 32.73
N SER A 441 -17.84 3.45 33.55
CA SER A 441 -18.11 3.82 34.95
C SER A 441 -19.08 5.00 35.15
N GLN A 442 -19.56 5.65 34.09
CA GLN A 442 -20.32 6.90 34.22
C GLN A 442 -21.83 6.67 34.35
N PRO A 443 -22.47 7.16 35.44
CA PRO A 443 -23.91 7.01 35.66
C PRO A 443 -24.74 7.64 34.54
N GLU A 444 -24.27 8.75 33.96
CA GLU A 444 -24.95 9.51 32.90
C GLU A 444 -25.05 8.74 31.57
N LEU A 445 -24.14 7.80 31.32
CA LEU A 445 -24.17 6.95 30.13
C LEU A 445 -25.12 5.76 30.30
N ARG A 446 -25.55 5.45 31.52
CA ARG A 446 -26.55 4.40 31.78
C ARG A 446 -27.92 4.93 31.38
N LYS A 447 -28.27 4.80 30.10
CA LYS A 447 -29.69 4.88 29.72
C LYS A 447 -30.45 3.89 30.61
N PRO A 448 -31.53 4.31 31.31
CA PRO A 448 -32.37 3.35 32.00
C PRO A 448 -32.82 2.34 30.94
N LEU A 449 -32.59 1.04 31.20
CA LEU A 449 -33.04 -0.06 30.35
C LEU A 449 -34.52 0.15 30.10
N THR A 450 -34.83 0.77 28.96
CA THR A 450 -36.17 0.78 28.42
C THR A 450 -36.32 -0.62 27.89
N THR A 451 -37.04 -1.46 28.63
CA THR A 451 -37.54 -2.74 28.14
C THR A 451 -38.37 -2.42 26.90
N ILE A 452 -37.73 -2.42 25.73
CA ILE A 452 -38.42 -2.43 24.46
C ILE A 452 -38.90 -3.88 24.34
N ASP A 453 -40.11 -4.13 24.85
CA ASP A 453 -40.95 -5.20 24.35
C ASP A 453 -41.13 -4.94 22.84
N ARG A 454 -40.25 -5.53 22.03
CA ARG A 454 -40.55 -5.73 20.61
C ARG A 454 -41.66 -6.77 20.57
N PRO A 455 -42.88 -6.43 20.07
CA PRO A 455 -43.92 -7.42 19.88
C PRO A 455 -43.41 -8.52 18.94
N GLY A 456 -43.69 -9.76 19.32
CA GLY A 456 -43.19 -10.97 18.68
C GLY A 456 -43.39 -10.99 17.17
N GLU A 457 -42.28 -11.18 16.45
CA GLU A 457 -42.32 -11.82 15.16
C GLU A 457 -42.45 -13.32 15.41
N ASP A 458 -43.65 -13.82 15.16
CA ASP A 458 -44.01 -15.23 15.16
C ASP A 458 -43.07 -16.03 14.25
N ILE A 459 -42.17 -16.80 14.86
CA ILE A 459 -41.52 -17.92 14.21
C ILE A 459 -42.52 -19.08 14.25
N PRO A 460 -43.00 -19.61 13.11
CA PRO A 460 -43.95 -20.71 13.11
C PRO A 460 -43.27 -21.96 13.70
N SER A 461 -43.68 -22.29 14.93
CA SER A 461 -43.44 -23.57 15.56
C SER A 461 -44.37 -24.59 14.91
N GLY A 462 -43.88 -25.27 13.86
CA GLY A 462 -44.68 -26.22 13.11
C GLY A 462 -43.89 -26.99 12.08
N LEU A 463 -43.01 -27.87 12.54
CA LEU A 463 -42.60 -29.06 11.79
C LEU A 463 -42.02 -30.10 12.77
N GLU A 464 -42.94 -30.73 13.50
CA GLU A 464 -42.74 -32.09 13.99
C GLU A 464 -42.51 -33.00 12.78
N LEU A 465 -41.25 -33.33 12.49
CA LEU A 465 -40.93 -34.48 11.65
C LEU A 465 -40.67 -35.69 12.55
N SER A 466 -41.79 -36.29 12.92
CA SER A 466 -42.03 -37.74 12.88
C SER A 466 -40.77 -38.61 12.90
N SER A 467 -40.43 -39.05 14.10
CA SER A 467 -39.81 -40.33 14.36
C SER A 467 -40.70 -41.46 13.84
N SER A 468 -40.44 -41.96 12.64
CA SER A 468 -40.71 -43.37 12.25
C SER A 468 -40.57 -43.54 10.74
N GLN A 469 -39.48 -44.16 10.31
CA GLN A 469 -39.54 -45.12 9.21
C GLN A 469 -38.37 -46.10 9.33
N ARG A 470 -38.59 -47.04 10.25
CA ARG A 470 -37.97 -48.36 10.23
C ARG A 470 -38.41 -49.02 8.93
N VAL A 471 -37.55 -49.03 7.91
CA VAL A 471 -37.78 -49.89 6.74
C VAL A 471 -37.34 -51.29 7.12
N GLU A 472 -38.34 -52.15 7.33
CA GLU A 472 -38.19 -53.59 7.46
C GLU A 472 -37.45 -54.17 6.23
N PRO A 473 -36.48 -55.08 6.40
CA PRO A 473 -36.08 -55.96 5.31
C PRO A 473 -37.10 -57.10 5.18
N LYS A 474 -38.02 -56.97 4.21
CA LYS A 474 -38.90 -58.07 3.79
C LYS A 474 -38.07 -59.22 3.22
N LYS A 475 -38.14 -60.36 3.91
CA LYS A 475 -37.77 -61.70 3.42
C LYS A 475 -38.82 -62.21 2.42
N ARG A 476 -38.35 -63.15 1.57
CA ARG A 476 -39.03 -64.02 0.58
C ARG A 476 -39.26 -63.34 -0.78
N MET A 477 -38.96 -63.93 -1.93
CA MET A 477 -38.50 -65.27 -2.31
C MET A 477 -38.05 -65.20 -3.78
N SER A 478 -36.94 -65.83 -4.15
CA SER A 478 -36.87 -66.64 -5.38
C SER A 478 -35.61 -67.49 -5.32
N LEU A 479 -35.84 -68.78 -5.09
CA LEU A 479 -34.87 -69.85 -4.99
C LEU A 479 -35.14 -70.72 -6.22
N ALA A 480 -34.49 -70.39 -7.34
CA ALA A 480 -34.36 -71.24 -8.52
C ALA A 480 -33.34 -70.63 -9.48
N ALA A 481 -32.45 -71.48 -10.00
CA ALA A 481 -31.39 -71.20 -10.98
C ALA A 481 -30.10 -70.56 -10.41
N ILE A 482 -29.24 -71.40 -9.82
CA ILE A 482 -27.80 -71.59 -10.15
C ILE A 482 -27.42 -72.94 -9.54
N VAL A 483 -27.75 -74.01 -10.26
CA VAL A 483 -27.13 -75.34 -10.11
C VAL A 483 -26.85 -75.81 -11.52
N LEU A 484 -25.79 -75.29 -12.14
CA LEU A 484 -25.06 -75.88 -13.27
C LEU A 484 -23.87 -74.95 -13.54
N PHE A 485 -22.65 -75.50 -13.57
CA PHE A 485 -21.32 -74.85 -13.62
C PHE A 485 -20.58 -74.57 -12.30
N ALA A 486 -20.60 -75.53 -11.37
CA ALA A 486 -19.62 -75.56 -10.27
C ALA A 486 -19.08 -76.97 -9.96
N ALA A 487 -18.90 -77.83 -10.97
CA ALA A 487 -18.41 -79.20 -10.78
C ALA A 487 -17.17 -79.61 -11.61
N PHE A 488 -16.59 -78.74 -12.45
CA PHE A 488 -15.40 -79.10 -13.24
C PHE A 488 -14.15 -78.21 -13.08
N GLY A 489 -14.19 -77.16 -12.27
CA GLY A 489 -13.02 -76.28 -12.03
C GLY A 489 -12.28 -76.50 -10.70
N ALA A 490 -12.94 -77.10 -9.70
CA ALA A 490 -12.42 -77.14 -8.33
C ALA A 490 -11.29 -78.18 -8.13
N ALA A 491 -11.29 -79.29 -8.89
CA ALA A 491 -10.27 -80.33 -8.74
C ALA A 491 -8.90 -79.93 -9.34
N ALA A 492 -8.88 -79.13 -10.41
CA ALA A 492 -7.65 -78.60 -11.00
C ALA A 492 -7.09 -77.39 -10.23
N LEU A 493 -7.96 -76.54 -9.64
CA LEU A 493 -7.53 -75.43 -8.78
C LEU A 493 -7.04 -75.89 -7.40
N LEU A 494 -7.61 -76.97 -6.83
CA LEU A 494 -7.13 -77.52 -5.57
C LEU A 494 -5.79 -78.24 -5.71
N SER A 495 -5.50 -78.91 -6.83
CA SER A 495 -4.20 -79.55 -7.06
C SER A 495 -3.08 -78.53 -7.31
N THR A 496 -3.40 -77.40 -7.94
CA THR A 496 -2.44 -76.32 -8.23
C THR A 496 -2.13 -75.45 -7.00
N VAL A 497 -3.12 -75.20 -6.13
CA VAL A 497 -2.88 -74.52 -4.83
C VAL A 497 -2.04 -75.40 -3.89
N PHE A 498 -2.24 -76.72 -3.89
CA PHE A 498 -1.41 -77.65 -3.12
C PHE A 498 0.04 -77.72 -3.63
N LEU A 499 0.23 -77.64 -4.95
CA LEU A 499 1.57 -77.57 -5.55
C LEU A 499 2.29 -76.26 -5.19
N ALA A 500 1.59 -75.13 -5.22
CA ALA A 500 2.13 -73.82 -4.85
C ALA A 500 2.53 -73.74 -3.35
N ALA A 501 1.79 -74.39 -2.46
CA ALA A 501 2.15 -74.51 -1.05
C ALA A 501 3.38 -75.41 -0.82
N SER A 502 3.57 -76.45 -1.65
CA SER A 502 4.73 -77.35 -1.57
C SER A 502 6.05 -76.76 -2.12
N LEU A 503 5.98 -75.63 -2.82
CA LEU A 503 7.12 -74.95 -3.48
C LEU A 503 7.90 -73.97 -2.58
N ILE A 504 7.47 -73.79 -1.32
CA ILE A 504 8.11 -72.83 -0.39
C ILE A 504 9.40 -73.42 0.26
N ASN A 505 9.64 -74.74 0.15
CA ASN A 505 10.89 -75.36 0.58
C ASN A 505 11.85 -75.53 -0.61
N ARG A 506 12.92 -74.71 -0.62
CA ARG A 506 13.71 -74.39 -1.81
C ARG A 506 14.68 -75.49 -2.28
N ASP A 507 14.76 -76.62 -1.59
CA ASP A 507 15.94 -77.50 -1.71
C ASP A 507 15.79 -78.80 -2.52
N ARG A 508 14.67 -79.07 -3.21
CA ARG A 508 14.59 -79.97 -4.38
C ARG A 508 13.14 -80.09 -4.86
N LEU A 509 12.86 -79.56 -6.05
CA LEU A 509 11.66 -79.91 -6.81
C LEU A 509 11.72 -81.41 -7.15
N THR A 510 10.70 -82.17 -6.76
CA THR A 510 10.60 -83.57 -7.21
C THR A 510 10.32 -83.61 -8.73
N PRO A 511 10.75 -84.67 -9.45
CA PRO A 511 10.47 -84.82 -10.88
C PRO A 511 8.98 -84.72 -11.23
N GLU A 512 8.11 -85.17 -10.32
CA GLU A 512 6.65 -85.09 -10.48
C GLU A 512 6.12 -83.65 -10.35
N GLN A 513 6.69 -82.84 -9.45
CA GLN A 513 6.35 -81.41 -9.35
C GLN A 513 6.87 -80.63 -10.55
N ALA A 514 8.08 -80.96 -11.04
CA ALA A 514 8.63 -80.36 -12.26
C ALA A 514 7.76 -80.67 -13.49
N GLN A 515 7.26 -81.90 -13.63
CA GLN A 515 6.34 -82.28 -14.70
C GLN A 515 4.99 -81.55 -14.60
N LYS A 516 4.39 -81.45 -13.41
CA LYS A 516 3.12 -80.70 -13.22
C LYS A 516 3.26 -79.22 -13.53
N ILE A 517 4.42 -78.63 -13.25
CA ILE A 517 4.72 -77.25 -13.64
C ILE A 517 4.88 -77.15 -15.17
N ALA A 518 5.57 -78.12 -15.80
CA ALA A 518 5.68 -78.18 -17.26
C ALA A 518 4.31 -78.34 -17.95
N ASP A 519 3.42 -79.17 -17.42
CA ASP A 519 2.06 -79.36 -17.95
C ASP A 519 1.21 -78.07 -17.83
N LEU A 520 1.35 -77.32 -16.73
CA LEU A 520 0.72 -76.01 -16.52
C LEU A 520 1.21 -74.98 -17.55
N VAL A 521 2.53 -74.91 -17.71
CA VAL A 521 3.23 -74.06 -18.67
C VAL A 521 2.79 -74.40 -20.10
N GLN A 522 2.65 -75.69 -20.43
CA GLN A 522 2.21 -76.17 -21.73
C GLN A 522 0.72 -75.94 -21.99
N ALA A 523 -0.14 -76.09 -20.98
CA ALA A 523 -1.57 -75.75 -21.07
C ALA A 523 -1.82 -74.26 -21.37
N HIS A 524 -0.83 -73.41 -21.08
CA HIS A 524 -0.89 -71.96 -21.32
C HIS A 524 -0.09 -71.53 -22.56
N ALA A 525 0.67 -72.44 -23.20
CA ALA A 525 1.60 -72.15 -24.31
C ALA A 525 0.92 -71.73 -25.64
N GLY A 526 -0.40 -71.57 -25.68
CA GLY A 526 -1.14 -71.03 -26.83
C GLY A 526 -1.96 -69.77 -26.52
N ARG A 527 -1.91 -69.26 -25.29
CA ARG A 527 -2.60 -68.03 -24.89
C ARG A 527 -1.61 -66.89 -24.83
N GLN A 528 -1.99 -65.75 -25.40
CA GLN A 528 -1.16 -64.54 -25.35
C GLN A 528 -1.42 -63.81 -24.04
N ALA A 529 -0.35 -63.37 -23.36
CA ALA A 529 -0.41 -62.64 -22.10
C ALA A 529 -1.44 -61.49 -22.03
N PRO A 530 -1.76 -60.72 -23.10
CA PRO A 530 -2.80 -59.68 -23.05
C PRO A 530 -4.23 -60.21 -22.80
N THR A 531 -4.51 -61.46 -23.19
CA THR A 531 -5.83 -62.10 -23.06
C THR A 531 -6.01 -62.88 -21.76
N MET A 532 -4.91 -63.12 -21.03
CA MET A 532 -4.92 -63.87 -19.78
C MET A 532 -5.47 -62.99 -18.64
N SER A 533 -6.22 -63.61 -17.73
CA SER A 533 -6.68 -62.97 -16.49
C SER A 533 -5.53 -62.73 -15.52
N ALA A 534 -5.76 -61.89 -14.51
CA ALA A 534 -4.76 -61.61 -13.48
C ALA A 534 -4.31 -62.88 -12.73
N GLN A 535 -5.25 -63.77 -12.45
CA GLN A 535 -4.99 -65.03 -11.75
C GLN A 535 -4.15 -65.98 -12.61
N GLU A 536 -4.43 -66.06 -13.92
CA GLU A 536 -3.66 -66.86 -14.87
C GLU A 536 -2.24 -66.33 -15.02
N CYS A 537 -2.06 -65.00 -15.10
CA CYS A 537 -0.72 -64.42 -15.15
C CYS A 537 0.08 -64.63 -13.87
N ASP A 538 -0.52 -64.51 -12.68
CA ASP A 538 0.18 -64.78 -11.40
C ASP A 538 0.59 -66.26 -11.29
N LEU A 539 -0.29 -67.19 -11.67
CA LEU A 539 0.02 -68.62 -11.72
C LEU A 539 1.17 -68.90 -12.70
N LEU A 540 1.13 -68.35 -13.91
CA LEU A 540 2.17 -68.53 -14.92
C LEU A 540 3.52 -67.95 -14.47
N THR A 541 3.52 -66.76 -13.84
CA THR A 541 4.75 -66.13 -13.31
C THR A 541 5.34 -66.96 -12.16
N ARG A 542 4.53 -67.50 -11.25
CA ARG A 542 5.02 -68.38 -10.16
C ARG A 542 5.56 -69.69 -10.70
N ALA A 543 4.86 -70.30 -11.65
CA ALA A 543 5.31 -71.51 -12.36
C ALA A 543 6.65 -71.26 -13.07
N ALA A 544 6.78 -70.16 -13.82
CA ALA A 544 8.02 -69.81 -14.52
C ALA A 544 9.20 -69.55 -13.58
N ARG A 545 9.00 -68.89 -12.43
CA ARG A 545 10.06 -68.71 -11.42
C ARG A 545 10.55 -70.03 -10.83
N ALA A 546 9.65 -71.00 -10.67
CA ALA A 546 10.02 -72.34 -10.23
C ALA A 546 10.83 -73.11 -11.30
N VAL A 547 10.51 -72.92 -12.59
CA VAL A 547 11.23 -73.53 -13.73
C VAL A 547 12.58 -72.86 -14.00
N ALA A 548 12.71 -71.54 -13.80
CA ALA A 548 13.94 -70.80 -14.07
C ALA A 548 15.15 -71.25 -13.21
N GLY A 549 14.93 -72.06 -12.17
CA GLY A 549 15.99 -72.73 -11.40
C GLY A 549 16.50 -74.03 -12.01
N ILE A 550 15.92 -74.51 -13.11
CA ILE A 550 16.29 -75.74 -13.82
C ILE A 550 17.24 -75.38 -14.98
N GLU A 551 18.30 -76.17 -15.22
CA GLU A 551 19.30 -75.88 -16.24
C GLU A 551 18.71 -75.71 -17.66
N PRO A 552 19.12 -74.68 -18.44
CA PRO A 552 18.52 -74.34 -19.73
C PRO A 552 18.54 -75.44 -20.81
N ARG A 553 19.40 -76.45 -20.66
CA ARG A 553 19.54 -77.57 -21.60
C ARG A 553 18.32 -78.49 -21.66
N HIS A 554 17.37 -78.32 -20.73
CA HIS A 554 16.14 -79.09 -20.63
C HIS A 554 14.88 -78.30 -21.01
N HIS A 555 15.00 -77.06 -21.50
CA HIS A 555 13.84 -76.34 -22.02
C HIS A 555 13.57 -76.75 -23.47
N ASP A 556 12.42 -77.34 -23.74
CA ASP A 556 11.93 -77.53 -25.09
C ASP A 556 11.39 -76.20 -25.66
N VAL A 557 10.97 -76.22 -26.94
CA VAL A 557 10.43 -75.03 -27.62
C VAL A 557 9.18 -74.48 -26.92
N ALA A 558 8.36 -75.36 -26.33
CA ALA A 558 7.15 -74.99 -25.60
C ALA A 558 7.49 -74.30 -24.26
N ALA A 559 8.47 -74.81 -23.52
CA ALA A 559 8.98 -74.20 -22.29
C ALA A 559 9.58 -72.82 -22.56
N SER A 560 10.30 -72.66 -23.67
CA SER A 560 10.87 -71.37 -24.08
C SER A 560 9.77 -70.34 -24.40
N ALA A 561 8.74 -70.73 -25.18
CA ALA A 561 7.60 -69.86 -25.50
C ALA A 561 6.81 -69.45 -24.25
N ALA A 562 6.58 -70.38 -23.33
CA ALA A 562 5.87 -70.10 -22.10
C ALA A 562 6.70 -69.28 -21.09
N LEU A 563 8.04 -69.39 -21.08
CA LEU A 563 8.91 -68.46 -20.36
C LEU A 563 8.82 -67.04 -20.94
N THR A 564 8.71 -66.90 -22.26
CA THR A 564 8.45 -65.60 -22.91
C THR A 564 7.11 -65.02 -22.47
N GLU A 565 6.02 -65.79 -22.51
CA GLU A 565 4.69 -65.35 -22.04
C GLU A 565 4.69 -65.04 -20.54
N ALA A 566 5.39 -65.83 -19.73
CA ALA A 566 5.56 -65.56 -18.30
C ALA A 566 6.32 -64.25 -18.04
N SER A 567 7.30 -63.91 -18.87
CA SER A 567 7.99 -62.61 -18.80
C SER A 567 7.06 -61.44 -19.14
N ALA A 568 6.12 -61.65 -20.06
CA ALA A 568 5.11 -60.65 -20.42
C ALA A 568 4.06 -60.50 -19.30
N CYS A 569 3.58 -61.60 -18.72
CA CYS A 569 2.73 -61.60 -17.53
C CYS A 569 3.41 -60.93 -16.33
N THR A 570 4.71 -61.17 -16.12
CA THR A 570 5.49 -60.54 -15.04
C THR A 570 5.55 -59.03 -15.21
N ARG A 571 5.78 -58.53 -16.43
CA ARG A 571 5.73 -57.09 -16.74
C ARG A 571 4.35 -56.52 -16.51
N ARG A 572 3.30 -57.18 -17.01
CA ARG A 572 1.90 -56.75 -16.84
C ARG A 572 1.48 -56.68 -15.36
N LEU A 573 1.90 -57.65 -14.55
CA LEU A 573 1.69 -57.62 -13.09
C LEU A 573 2.42 -56.45 -12.42
N ALA A 574 3.66 -56.18 -12.81
CA ALA A 574 4.43 -55.05 -12.28
C ALA A 574 3.82 -53.69 -12.67
N ASP A 575 3.37 -53.53 -13.92
CA ASP A 575 2.69 -52.32 -14.39
C ASP A 575 1.36 -52.10 -13.64
N SER A 576 0.62 -53.19 -13.44
CA SER A 576 -0.61 -53.20 -12.65
C SER A 576 -0.37 -52.84 -11.18
N ASP A 577 0.68 -53.39 -10.55
CA ASP A 577 1.08 -53.04 -9.18
C ASP A 577 1.45 -51.56 -9.06
N ALA A 578 2.16 -51.01 -10.04
CA ALA A 578 2.51 -49.59 -10.08
C ALA A 578 1.26 -48.70 -10.18
N ARG A 579 0.27 -49.06 -11.00
CA ARG A 579 -1.00 -48.33 -11.12
C ARG A 579 -1.86 -48.45 -9.85
N LEU A 580 -2.00 -49.64 -9.29
CA LEU A 580 -2.74 -49.87 -8.05
C LEU A 580 -2.09 -49.16 -6.85
N SER A 581 -0.76 -49.12 -6.76
CA SER A 581 -0.04 -48.34 -5.75
C SER A 581 -0.31 -46.86 -5.88
N LYS A 582 -0.26 -46.29 -7.10
CA LYS A 582 -0.61 -44.88 -7.34
C LYS A 582 -2.03 -44.55 -6.91
N LEU A 583 -2.99 -45.44 -7.19
CA LEU A 583 -4.38 -45.29 -6.77
C LEU A 583 -4.51 -45.31 -5.23
N ALA A 584 -3.83 -46.24 -4.55
CA ALA A 584 -3.82 -46.32 -3.10
C ALA A 584 -3.18 -45.08 -2.44
N ASP A 585 -2.07 -44.60 -3.00
CA ASP A 585 -1.38 -43.39 -2.53
C ASP A 585 -2.24 -42.14 -2.72
N ALA A 586 -2.91 -41.99 -3.87
CA ALA A 586 -3.85 -40.90 -4.10
C ALA A 586 -5.04 -40.95 -3.11
N LYS A 587 -5.52 -42.14 -2.75
CA LYS A 587 -6.54 -42.30 -1.70
C LYS A 587 -6.02 -41.90 -0.32
N ARG A 588 -4.78 -42.24 0.03
CA ARG A 588 -4.17 -41.78 1.29
C ARG A 588 -4.10 -40.26 1.35
N GLN A 589 -3.80 -39.60 0.23
CA GLN A 589 -3.83 -38.14 0.14
C GLN A 589 -5.21 -37.55 0.41
N ILE A 590 -6.29 -38.18 -0.08
CA ILE A 590 -7.68 -37.77 0.24
C ILE A 590 -7.99 -37.97 1.74
N VAL A 591 -7.47 -39.04 2.36
CA VAL A 591 -7.67 -39.27 3.80
C VAL A 591 -6.97 -38.20 4.63
N SER A 592 -5.77 -37.76 4.22
CA SER A 592 -5.02 -36.71 4.92
C SER A 592 -5.49 -35.28 4.60
N GLY A 593 -5.91 -35.02 3.37
CA GLY A 593 -6.18 -33.68 2.83
C GLY A 593 -7.66 -33.39 2.55
N GLY A 594 -8.56 -34.36 2.79
CA GLY A 594 -9.97 -34.27 2.43
C GLY A 594 -10.20 -34.31 0.91
N LEU A 595 -11.39 -33.87 0.49
CA LEU A 595 -11.77 -33.74 -0.93
C LEU A 595 -11.21 -32.47 -1.58
N ALA A 596 -9.95 -32.14 -1.29
CA ALA A 596 -9.23 -31.04 -1.93
C ALA A 596 -9.00 -31.34 -3.43
N LEU A 597 -9.08 -30.33 -4.31
CA LEU A 597 -8.91 -30.46 -5.76
C LEU A 597 -7.62 -31.17 -6.18
N PRO A 598 -6.41 -30.90 -5.63
CA PRO A 598 -5.19 -31.59 -6.03
C PRO A 598 -5.24 -33.10 -5.74
N SER A 599 -5.76 -33.46 -4.57
CA SER A 599 -5.94 -34.86 -4.17
C SER A 599 -7.02 -35.53 -5.02
N CYS A 600 -8.12 -34.82 -5.30
CA CYS A 600 -9.18 -35.32 -6.18
C CYS A 600 -8.71 -35.49 -7.63
N THR A 601 -7.89 -34.58 -8.14
CA THR A 601 -7.29 -34.66 -9.49
C THR A 601 -6.36 -35.85 -9.57
N SER A 602 -5.45 -36.00 -8.60
CA SER A 602 -4.51 -37.13 -8.55
C SER A 602 -5.23 -38.48 -8.45
N LEU A 603 -6.32 -38.54 -7.68
CA LEU A 603 -7.13 -39.74 -7.52
C LEU A 603 -7.94 -40.06 -8.80
N ALA A 604 -8.56 -39.07 -9.43
CA ALA A 604 -9.30 -39.25 -10.68
C ALA A 604 -8.38 -39.75 -11.80
N VAL A 605 -7.21 -39.11 -11.98
CA VAL A 605 -6.20 -39.53 -12.97
C VAL A 605 -5.73 -40.96 -12.69
N ALA A 606 -5.43 -41.30 -11.44
CA ALA A 606 -5.03 -42.67 -11.09
C ALA A 606 -6.13 -43.70 -11.35
N ALA A 607 -7.40 -43.33 -11.15
CA ALA A 607 -8.56 -44.19 -11.43
C ALA A 607 -8.80 -44.37 -12.94
N ASP A 608 -8.65 -43.32 -13.74
CA ASP A 608 -8.84 -43.37 -15.19
C ASP A 608 -7.76 -44.19 -15.91
N HIS A 609 -6.57 -44.32 -15.30
CA HIS A 609 -5.50 -45.19 -15.81
C HIS A 609 -5.70 -46.69 -15.51
N LEU A 610 -6.73 -47.09 -14.77
CA LEU A 610 -6.97 -48.49 -14.46
C LEU A 610 -7.55 -49.26 -15.65
N GLU A 611 -6.87 -50.33 -16.02
CA GLU A 611 -7.30 -51.29 -17.04
C GLU A 611 -8.23 -52.37 -16.43
N ALA A 612 -8.90 -53.16 -17.29
CA ALA A 612 -9.71 -54.29 -16.83
C ALA A 612 -8.90 -55.30 -15.98
N PHE A 613 -7.64 -55.52 -16.34
CA PHE A 613 -6.70 -56.39 -15.61
C PHE A 613 -6.43 -55.90 -14.17
N ASP A 614 -6.36 -54.58 -13.97
CA ASP A 614 -6.13 -54.00 -12.64
C ASP A 614 -7.35 -54.19 -11.75
N ARG A 615 -8.55 -54.10 -12.34
CA ARG A 615 -9.83 -54.22 -11.61
C ARG A 615 -10.02 -55.61 -11.00
N GLU A 616 -9.53 -56.66 -11.66
CA GLU A 616 -9.52 -58.03 -11.13
C GLU A 616 -8.63 -58.18 -9.88
N ARG A 617 -7.62 -57.31 -9.73
CA ARG A 617 -6.59 -57.38 -8.68
C ARG A 617 -6.85 -56.41 -7.51
N MET A 618 -7.94 -55.65 -7.56
CA MET A 618 -8.23 -54.63 -6.54
C MET A 618 -8.57 -55.22 -5.17
N GLY A 619 -7.68 -55.04 -4.19
CA GLY A 619 -8.02 -55.10 -2.76
C GLY A 619 -8.98 -53.98 -2.30
N ASP A 620 -9.42 -54.03 -1.05
CA ASP A 620 -10.47 -53.15 -0.51
C ASP A 620 -10.09 -51.67 -0.54
N ILE A 621 -8.83 -51.32 -0.27
CA ILE A 621 -8.34 -49.94 -0.34
C ILE A 621 -8.48 -49.36 -1.75
N HIS A 622 -8.26 -50.16 -2.79
CA HIS A 622 -8.40 -49.75 -4.20
C HIS A 622 -9.87 -49.56 -4.58
N LYS A 623 -10.77 -50.44 -4.10
CA LYS A 623 -12.23 -50.28 -4.31
C LYS A 623 -12.75 -49.01 -3.63
N GLN A 624 -12.30 -48.73 -2.41
CA GLN A 624 -12.62 -47.48 -1.71
C GLN A 624 -12.03 -46.26 -2.42
N ALA A 625 -10.83 -46.37 -2.97
CA ALA A 625 -10.20 -45.34 -3.79
C ALA A 625 -11.04 -45.03 -5.04
N LEU A 626 -11.47 -46.06 -5.77
CA LEU A 626 -12.31 -45.91 -6.96
C LEU A 626 -13.66 -45.24 -6.62
N SER A 627 -14.31 -45.66 -5.54
CA SER A 627 -15.54 -45.00 -5.06
C SER A 627 -15.32 -43.53 -4.67
N SER A 628 -14.17 -43.21 -4.08
CA SER A 628 -13.82 -41.82 -3.75
C SER A 628 -13.49 -41.00 -5.00
N ALA A 629 -12.93 -41.63 -6.03
CA ALA A 629 -12.69 -41.00 -7.33
C ALA A 629 -14.03 -40.58 -7.98
N ASP A 630 -15.07 -41.41 -7.89
CA ASP A 630 -16.41 -41.06 -8.37
C ASP A 630 -17.01 -39.87 -7.62
N ALA A 631 -16.77 -39.74 -6.31
CA ALA A 631 -17.16 -38.56 -5.54
C ALA A 631 -16.35 -37.29 -5.90
N CYS A 632 -15.12 -37.43 -6.40
CA CYS A 632 -14.29 -36.32 -6.86
C CYS A 632 -14.71 -35.80 -8.25
N LYS A 633 -15.28 -36.64 -9.12
CA LYS A 633 -15.72 -36.24 -10.48
C LYS A 633 -16.60 -34.97 -10.52
N PRO A 634 -17.68 -34.83 -9.72
CA PRO A 634 -18.50 -33.62 -9.76
C PRO A 634 -17.74 -32.37 -9.31
N LEU A 635 -16.82 -32.49 -8.34
CA LEU A 635 -16.00 -31.36 -7.86
C LEU A 635 -15.01 -30.89 -8.93
N LEU A 636 -14.37 -31.84 -9.62
CA LEU A 636 -13.47 -31.54 -10.74
C LEU A 636 -14.24 -30.88 -11.90
N ALA A 637 -15.42 -31.41 -12.25
CA ALA A 637 -16.27 -30.86 -13.31
C ALA A 637 -16.76 -29.44 -12.98
N GLU A 638 -17.13 -29.16 -11.73
CA GLU A 638 -17.50 -27.80 -11.29
C GLU A 638 -16.33 -26.83 -11.39
N SER A 639 -15.14 -27.24 -10.94
CA SER A 639 -13.91 -26.45 -11.05
C SER A 639 -13.54 -26.17 -12.51
N GLU A 640 -13.62 -27.17 -13.38
CA GLU A 640 -13.37 -27.01 -14.82
C GLU A 640 -14.36 -26.07 -15.48
N LYS A 641 -15.64 -26.15 -15.11
CA LYS A 641 -16.67 -25.22 -15.57
C LYS A 641 -16.33 -23.78 -15.14
N LYS A 642 -15.98 -23.56 -13.87
CA LYS A 642 -15.58 -22.24 -13.35
C LYS A 642 -14.36 -21.69 -14.08
N LEU A 643 -13.35 -22.52 -14.33
CA LEU A 643 -12.15 -22.12 -15.07
C LEU A 643 -12.45 -21.81 -16.54
N ALA A 644 -13.33 -22.56 -17.20
CA ALA A 644 -13.75 -22.29 -18.57
C ALA A 644 -14.57 -20.99 -18.67
N ASP A 645 -15.47 -20.74 -17.70
CA ASP A 645 -16.20 -19.47 -17.60
C ASP A 645 -15.25 -18.30 -17.37
N PHE A 646 -14.24 -18.47 -16.53
CA PHE A 646 -13.20 -17.48 -16.30
C PHE A 646 -12.38 -17.20 -17.56
N ASP A 647 -11.92 -18.24 -18.27
CA ASP A 647 -11.16 -18.12 -19.52
C ASP A 647 -11.98 -17.39 -20.61
N ARG A 648 -13.29 -17.64 -20.68
CA ARG A 648 -14.22 -16.93 -21.57
C ARG A 648 -14.34 -15.44 -21.23
N LEU A 649 -14.48 -15.09 -19.95
CA LEU A 649 -14.50 -13.69 -19.51
C LEU A 649 -13.17 -13.00 -19.81
N ALA A 650 -12.05 -13.65 -19.53
CA ALA A 650 -10.72 -13.13 -19.81
C ALA A 650 -10.50 -12.93 -21.32
N ALA A 651 -11.03 -13.81 -22.17
CA ALA A 651 -10.99 -13.63 -23.63
C ALA A 651 -11.77 -12.38 -24.08
N GLY A 652 -12.89 -12.08 -23.41
CA GLY A 652 -13.70 -10.88 -23.66
C GLY A 652 -13.08 -9.56 -23.17
N VAL A 653 -12.07 -9.60 -22.31
CA VAL A 653 -11.30 -8.41 -21.92
C VAL A 653 -10.46 -7.96 -23.11
N VAL A 654 -10.99 -6.97 -23.84
CA VAL A 654 -10.23 -6.17 -24.81
C VAL A 654 -9.41 -5.15 -24.02
N ALA A 655 -8.16 -4.93 -24.41
CA ALA A 655 -7.26 -3.94 -23.78
C ALA A 655 -7.70 -2.47 -24.03
N SER A 656 -8.99 -2.21 -24.22
CA SER A 656 -9.54 -0.86 -24.36
C SER A 656 -9.71 -0.26 -22.96
N ARG A 657 -9.22 0.98 -22.78
CA ARG A 657 -9.33 1.70 -21.50
C ARG A 657 -10.72 2.29 -21.23
N GLU A 658 -11.64 2.17 -22.18
CA GLU A 658 -12.91 2.91 -22.14
C GLU A 658 -14.05 2.16 -21.43
N ASP A 659 -13.94 0.84 -21.30
CA ASP A 659 -14.96 0.01 -20.66
C ASP A 659 -14.33 -0.97 -19.67
N LEU A 660 -14.51 -0.67 -18.38
CA LEU A 660 -14.00 -1.47 -17.27
C LEU A 660 -14.98 -2.57 -16.84
N SER A 661 -16.17 -2.66 -17.42
CA SER A 661 -17.19 -3.66 -17.03
C SER A 661 -16.71 -5.10 -17.22
N ALA A 662 -15.93 -5.37 -18.28
CA ALA A 662 -15.32 -6.67 -18.51
C ALA A 662 -14.28 -7.01 -17.43
N CYS A 663 -13.52 -6.02 -16.95
CA CYS A 663 -12.59 -6.18 -15.84
C CYS A 663 -13.32 -6.42 -14.51
N GLU A 664 -14.41 -5.69 -14.24
CA GLU A 664 -15.25 -5.91 -13.05
C GLU A 664 -15.85 -7.32 -13.05
N ALA A 665 -16.37 -7.79 -14.19
CA ALA A 665 -16.88 -9.14 -14.34
C ALA A 665 -15.79 -10.20 -14.12
N LEU A 666 -14.57 -9.97 -14.62
CA LEU A 666 -13.44 -10.88 -14.42
C LEU A 666 -12.99 -10.95 -12.96
N ILE A 667 -12.94 -9.81 -12.26
CA ILE A 667 -12.63 -9.74 -10.82
C ILE A 667 -13.74 -10.41 -10.00
N ALA A 668 -15.00 -10.22 -10.36
CA ALA A 668 -16.12 -10.90 -9.71
C ALA A 668 -16.04 -12.42 -9.89
N ALA A 669 -15.71 -12.90 -11.11
CA ALA A 669 -15.50 -14.31 -11.38
C ALA A 669 -14.32 -14.88 -10.58
N ARG A 670 -13.23 -14.11 -10.41
CA ARG A 670 -12.10 -14.50 -9.54
C ARG A 670 -12.54 -14.79 -8.11
N ARG A 671 -13.49 -14.03 -7.56
CA ARG A 671 -14.02 -14.26 -6.19
C ARG A 671 -14.81 -15.56 -6.04
N GLN A 672 -15.27 -16.14 -7.16
CA GLN A 672 -15.97 -17.43 -7.17
C GLN A 672 -15.02 -18.63 -7.30
N LEU A 673 -13.74 -18.39 -7.60
CA LEU A 673 -12.70 -19.41 -7.69
C LEU A 673 -12.17 -19.74 -6.29
N SER A 674 -12.02 -21.03 -6.00
CA SER A 674 -11.28 -21.49 -4.82
C SER A 674 -9.78 -21.20 -4.96
N ASP A 675 -9.02 -21.18 -3.87
CA ASP A 675 -7.55 -20.98 -3.93
C ASP A 675 -6.86 -22.01 -4.82
N GLN A 676 -7.41 -23.22 -4.91
CA GLN A 676 -6.91 -24.29 -5.75
C GLN A 676 -7.18 -24.04 -7.24
N ASP A 677 -8.35 -23.50 -7.58
CA ASP A 677 -8.66 -23.05 -8.94
C ASP A 677 -7.69 -21.95 -9.40
N VAL A 678 -7.30 -21.07 -8.47
CA VAL A 678 -6.39 -19.96 -8.73
C VAL A 678 -4.98 -20.46 -8.99
N ALA A 679 -4.51 -21.41 -8.19
CA ALA A 679 -3.23 -22.06 -8.45
C ALA A 679 -3.23 -22.77 -9.82
N ARG A 680 -4.33 -23.43 -10.20
CA ARG A 680 -4.49 -24.03 -11.54
C ARG A 680 -4.47 -22.97 -12.64
N LEU A 681 -5.14 -21.83 -12.43
CA LEU A 681 -5.18 -20.71 -13.37
C LEU A 681 -3.80 -20.05 -13.54
N GLN A 682 -3.04 -19.89 -12.45
CA GLN A 682 -1.66 -19.38 -12.47
C GLN A 682 -0.70 -20.34 -13.16
N ALA A 683 -0.90 -21.65 -13.00
CA ALA A 683 -0.08 -22.68 -13.63
C ALA A 683 -0.36 -22.84 -15.13
N LYS A 684 -1.54 -22.43 -15.62
CA LYS A 684 -1.85 -22.46 -17.05
C LYS A 684 -1.02 -21.38 -17.77
N PRO A 685 -0.17 -21.75 -18.74
CA PRO A 685 0.47 -20.77 -19.60
C PRO A 685 -0.60 -20.15 -20.50
N GLY A 686 -0.88 -18.86 -20.29
CA GLY A 686 -1.93 -18.15 -21.00
C GLY A 686 -2.39 -16.93 -20.22
N GLY A 687 -2.53 -15.81 -20.91
CA GLY A 687 -2.71 -14.50 -20.29
C GLY A 687 -4.02 -14.27 -19.53
N ALA A 688 -4.81 -15.29 -19.15
CA ALA A 688 -6.05 -15.08 -18.39
C ALA A 688 -5.77 -14.55 -16.98
N TYR A 689 -4.80 -15.12 -16.27
CA TYR A 689 -4.36 -14.61 -14.97
C TYR A 689 -3.63 -13.25 -15.09
N ASP A 690 -2.84 -13.07 -16.14
CA ASP A 690 -2.17 -11.80 -16.42
C ASP A 690 -3.19 -10.69 -16.72
N LYS A 691 -4.24 -10.99 -17.49
CA LYS A 691 -5.36 -10.10 -17.76
C LYS A 691 -6.13 -9.76 -16.48
N LEU A 692 -6.36 -10.73 -15.59
CA LEU A 692 -6.92 -10.45 -14.27
C LEU A 692 -6.06 -9.45 -13.51
N THR A 693 -4.74 -9.69 -13.45
CA THR A 693 -3.80 -8.81 -12.74
C THR A 693 -3.81 -7.40 -13.33
N ALA A 694 -3.81 -7.28 -14.67
CA ALA A 694 -3.92 -6.01 -15.36
C ALA A 694 -5.27 -5.32 -15.10
N CYS A 695 -6.38 -6.08 -15.09
CA CYS A 695 -7.71 -5.57 -14.77
C CYS A 695 -7.80 -5.05 -13.34
N THR A 696 -7.26 -5.78 -12.35
CA THR A 696 -7.19 -5.32 -10.96
C THR A 696 -6.44 -3.99 -10.88
N ALA A 697 -5.26 -3.88 -11.50
CA ALA A 697 -4.51 -2.64 -11.51
C ALA A 697 -5.25 -1.47 -12.19
N GLN A 698 -6.03 -1.75 -13.25
CA GLN A 698 -6.86 -0.74 -13.91
C GLN A 698 -8.02 -0.26 -13.05
N ILE A 699 -8.70 -1.19 -12.35
CA ILE A 699 -9.79 -0.88 -11.42
C ILE A 699 -9.25 -0.10 -10.22
N ASP A 700 -8.15 -0.52 -9.61
CA ASP A 700 -7.52 0.20 -8.50
C ASP A 700 -7.10 1.62 -8.90
N SER A 701 -6.56 1.78 -10.11
CA SER A 701 -6.22 3.09 -10.68
C SER A 701 -7.46 3.96 -10.89
N SER A 702 -8.56 3.37 -11.38
CA SER A 702 -9.85 4.05 -11.53
C SER A 702 -10.44 4.45 -10.18
N ASP A 703 -10.41 3.58 -9.18
CA ASP A 703 -10.86 3.85 -7.80
C ASP A 703 -10.05 4.99 -7.15
N GLY A 704 -8.73 5.03 -7.40
CA GLY A 704 -7.88 6.13 -6.95
C GLY A 704 -8.28 7.48 -7.55
N ARG A 705 -8.57 7.53 -8.86
CA ARG A 705 -9.04 8.75 -9.53
C ARG A 705 -10.44 9.18 -9.08
N ILE A 706 -11.37 8.23 -8.95
CA ILE A 706 -12.72 8.48 -8.43
C ILE A 706 -12.63 9.01 -7.00
N SER A 707 -11.83 8.39 -6.13
CA SER A 707 -11.66 8.83 -4.75
C SER A 707 -11.06 10.24 -4.66
N ALA A 708 -10.05 10.55 -5.48
CA ALA A 708 -9.49 11.90 -5.55
C ALA A 708 -10.54 12.94 -6.00
N PHE A 709 -11.38 12.59 -6.98
CA PHE A 709 -12.48 13.43 -7.43
C PHE A 709 -13.55 13.64 -6.36
N LEU A 710 -13.99 12.58 -5.67
CA LEU A 710 -14.97 12.68 -4.59
C LEU A 710 -14.44 13.55 -3.45
N ASN A 711 -13.21 13.31 -2.99
CA ASN A 711 -12.57 14.13 -1.95
C ASN A 711 -12.47 15.61 -2.35
N ALA A 712 -12.10 15.90 -3.61
CA ALA A 712 -12.05 17.27 -4.11
C ALA A 712 -13.45 17.90 -4.22
N SER A 713 -14.47 17.11 -4.52
CA SER A 713 -15.86 17.57 -4.56
C SER A 713 -16.40 17.85 -3.16
N ASP A 714 -16.06 17.04 -2.16
CA ASP A 714 -16.50 17.23 -0.78
C ASP A 714 -15.79 18.44 -0.14
N ALA A 715 -14.51 18.66 -0.50
CA ALA A 715 -13.73 19.83 -0.07
C ALA A 715 -14.04 21.11 -0.88
N TYR A 716 -14.93 21.06 -1.87
CA TYR A 716 -15.22 22.19 -2.75
C TYR A 716 -15.85 23.34 -1.97
N ALA A 717 -15.15 24.48 -1.97
CA ALA A 717 -15.66 25.74 -1.43
C ALA A 717 -15.51 26.84 -2.50
N PRO A 718 -16.60 27.45 -2.98
CA PRO A 718 -16.54 28.42 -4.08
C PRO A 718 -15.76 29.70 -3.75
N SER A 719 -15.47 29.95 -2.47
CA SER A 719 -14.61 31.06 -2.01
C SER A 719 -13.13 30.69 -1.92
N ASN A 720 -12.76 29.42 -2.02
CA ASN A 720 -11.39 28.94 -1.87
C ASN A 720 -10.81 28.49 -3.22
N VAL A 721 -9.88 29.30 -3.74
CA VAL A 721 -9.16 29.06 -5.01
C VAL A 721 -8.57 27.66 -5.09
N GLY A 722 -7.89 27.21 -4.03
CA GLY A 722 -7.23 25.90 -4.02
C GLY A 722 -8.22 24.75 -4.14
N SER A 723 -9.41 24.86 -3.54
CA SER A 723 -10.45 23.83 -3.66
C SER A 723 -11.07 23.78 -5.06
N ILE A 724 -11.25 24.93 -5.72
CA ILE A 724 -11.77 25.02 -7.08
C ILE A 724 -10.77 24.41 -8.08
N GLU A 725 -9.48 24.74 -7.94
CA GLU A 725 -8.41 24.19 -8.78
C GLU A 725 -8.22 22.69 -8.56
N ALA A 726 -8.29 22.23 -7.30
CA ALA A 726 -8.24 20.81 -6.98
C ALA A 726 -9.40 20.04 -7.62
N LEU A 727 -10.64 20.54 -7.53
CA LEU A 727 -11.80 19.89 -8.14
C LEU A 727 -11.71 19.87 -9.67
N ALA A 728 -11.34 20.99 -10.30
CA ALA A 728 -11.19 21.03 -11.76
C ALA A 728 -10.07 20.09 -12.24
N THR A 729 -8.96 20.01 -11.52
CA THR A 729 -7.85 19.09 -11.83
C THR A 729 -8.28 17.64 -11.67
N ALA A 730 -8.93 17.29 -10.55
CA ALA A 730 -9.42 15.94 -10.31
C ALA A 730 -10.45 15.52 -11.37
N ARG A 731 -11.33 16.44 -11.79
CA ARG A 731 -12.29 16.21 -12.88
C ARG A 731 -11.61 15.96 -14.22
N ALA A 732 -10.55 16.70 -14.54
CA ALA A 732 -9.77 16.52 -15.76
C ALA A 732 -9.01 15.18 -15.77
N GLY A 733 -8.64 14.67 -14.59
CA GLY A 733 -8.05 13.35 -14.43
C GLY A 733 -9.01 12.18 -14.67
N LEU A 734 -10.33 12.39 -14.53
CA LEU A 734 -11.31 11.32 -14.77
C LEU A 734 -11.37 10.92 -16.25
N GLN A 735 -11.33 9.62 -16.49
CA GLN A 735 -11.57 8.98 -17.78
C GLN A 735 -13.07 8.68 -17.98
N SER A 736 -13.48 8.40 -19.22
CA SER A 736 -14.86 8.04 -19.55
C SER A 736 -15.36 6.84 -18.75
N ALA A 737 -14.51 5.83 -18.51
CA ALA A 737 -14.84 4.67 -17.69
C ALA A 737 -15.08 5.06 -16.23
N ASP A 738 -14.28 5.95 -15.66
CA ASP A 738 -14.44 6.41 -14.27
C ASP A 738 -15.80 7.10 -14.08
N VAL A 739 -16.19 7.94 -15.04
CA VAL A 739 -17.48 8.67 -15.03
C VAL A 739 -18.68 7.71 -15.10
N ARG A 740 -18.53 6.53 -15.72
CA ARG A 740 -19.59 5.50 -15.73
C ARG A 740 -19.73 4.80 -14.38
N ARG A 741 -18.63 4.68 -13.63
CA ARG A 741 -18.55 4.02 -12.31
C ARG A 741 -18.96 4.93 -11.14
N LEU A 742 -19.12 6.23 -11.36
CA LEU A 742 -19.68 7.14 -10.35
C LEU A 742 -21.10 6.72 -9.95
N ASP A 743 -21.43 6.87 -8.67
CA ASP A 743 -22.77 6.63 -8.14
C ASP A 743 -23.83 7.35 -9.00
N PRO A 744 -24.73 6.61 -9.67
CA PRO A 744 -25.72 7.18 -10.58
C PRO A 744 -26.58 8.27 -9.91
N THR A 745 -26.84 8.15 -8.61
CA THR A 745 -27.69 9.09 -7.87
C THR A 745 -27.00 10.43 -7.59
N LYS A 746 -25.66 10.45 -7.57
CA LYS A 746 -24.85 11.65 -7.27
C LYS A 746 -24.13 12.19 -8.48
N LYS A 747 -23.98 11.39 -9.54
CA LYS A 747 -23.18 11.69 -10.72
C LYS A 747 -23.46 13.05 -11.32
N ASP A 748 -24.72 13.38 -11.63
CA ASP A 748 -25.06 14.64 -12.30
C ASP A 748 -24.73 15.85 -11.43
N ARG A 749 -24.98 15.75 -10.11
CA ARG A 749 -24.61 16.79 -9.15
C ARG A 749 -23.09 16.98 -9.09
N LEU A 750 -22.32 15.90 -8.94
CA LEU A 750 -20.86 15.95 -8.85
C LEU A 750 -20.24 16.55 -10.12
N LEU A 751 -20.69 16.09 -11.29
CA LEU A 751 -20.22 16.60 -12.57
C LEU A 751 -20.65 18.06 -12.81
N GLY A 752 -21.83 18.45 -12.35
CA GLY A 752 -22.31 19.83 -12.39
C GLY A 752 -21.44 20.77 -11.55
N THR A 753 -21.12 20.41 -10.31
CA THR A 753 -20.21 21.19 -9.45
C THR A 753 -18.82 21.31 -10.08
N ALA A 754 -18.30 20.23 -10.64
CA ALA A 754 -17.00 20.25 -11.31
C ALA A 754 -17.00 21.12 -12.58
N ALA A 755 -18.09 21.11 -13.35
CA ALA A 755 -18.24 21.99 -14.51
C ALA A 755 -18.29 23.47 -14.09
N GLN A 756 -18.97 23.79 -12.99
CA GLN A 756 -18.95 25.15 -12.42
C GLN A 756 -17.53 25.57 -12.01
N ALA A 757 -16.77 24.70 -11.35
CA ALA A 757 -15.37 24.95 -10.99
C ALA A 757 -14.50 25.22 -12.23
N SER A 758 -14.66 24.42 -13.29
CA SER A 758 -13.94 24.63 -14.56
C SER A 758 -14.31 25.96 -15.25
N GLU A 759 -15.59 26.34 -15.27
CA GLU A 759 -16.02 27.62 -15.85
C GLU A 759 -15.54 28.83 -15.02
N LEU A 760 -15.49 28.72 -13.69
CA LEU A 760 -14.90 29.76 -12.83
C LEU A 760 -13.42 29.98 -13.15
N ILE A 761 -12.65 28.89 -13.31
CA ILE A 761 -11.24 28.94 -13.72
C ILE A 761 -11.09 29.58 -15.10
N LYS A 762 -11.87 29.13 -16.09
CA LYS A 762 -11.81 29.64 -17.46
C LYS A 762 -12.17 31.12 -17.54
N GLY A 763 -13.22 31.54 -16.83
CA GLY A 763 -13.62 32.94 -16.75
C GLY A 763 -12.55 33.81 -16.06
N SER A 764 -11.88 33.27 -15.05
CA SER A 764 -10.77 33.93 -14.37
C SER A 764 -9.54 34.04 -15.27
N ASP A 765 -9.16 32.99 -15.99
CA ASP A 765 -8.05 33.00 -16.95
C ASP A 765 -8.27 34.07 -18.04
N ALA A 766 -9.50 34.21 -18.55
CA ALA A 766 -9.86 35.25 -19.51
C ALA A 766 -9.68 36.67 -18.93
N ARG A 767 -10.11 36.91 -17.69
CA ARG A 767 -9.94 38.22 -17.02
C ARG A 767 -8.48 38.53 -16.72
N ILE A 768 -7.71 37.56 -16.23
CA ILE A 768 -6.27 37.71 -15.97
C ILE A 768 -5.52 37.99 -17.28
N SER A 769 -5.86 37.29 -18.37
CA SER A 769 -5.27 37.53 -19.68
C SER A 769 -5.56 38.95 -20.19
N ALA A 770 -6.81 39.42 -20.07
CA ALA A 770 -7.18 40.79 -20.44
C ALA A 770 -6.45 41.84 -19.58
N PHE A 771 -6.31 41.58 -18.28
CA PHE A 771 -5.54 42.42 -17.36
C PHE A 771 -4.07 42.54 -17.78
N LEU A 772 -3.43 41.40 -18.08
CA LEU A 772 -2.04 41.37 -18.55
C LEU A 772 -1.86 42.04 -19.91
N ALA A 773 -2.83 41.92 -20.82
CA ALA A 773 -2.78 42.63 -22.09
C ALA A 773 -2.76 44.15 -21.89
N LYS A 774 -3.63 44.68 -21.02
CA LYS A 774 -3.65 46.12 -20.68
C LYS A 774 -2.42 46.58 -19.91
N TYR A 775 -1.86 45.72 -19.08
CA TYR A 775 -0.58 45.98 -18.43
C TYR A 775 0.55 46.19 -19.45
N ARG A 776 0.66 45.29 -20.44
CA ARG A 776 1.68 45.36 -21.49
C ARG A 776 1.49 46.60 -22.37
N GLU A 777 0.26 46.93 -22.73
CA GLU A 777 -0.08 48.14 -23.49
C GLU A 777 0.34 49.41 -22.73
N TRP A 778 0.04 49.48 -21.43
CA TRP A 778 0.48 50.60 -20.58
C TRP A 778 2.01 50.66 -20.42
N ARG A 779 2.69 49.53 -20.22
CA ARG A 779 4.16 49.48 -20.16
C ARG A 779 4.81 49.95 -21.46
N ALA A 780 4.21 49.63 -22.61
CA ALA A 780 4.69 50.07 -23.92
C ALA A 780 4.44 51.56 -24.17
N SER A 781 3.35 52.11 -23.61
CA SER A 781 2.97 53.52 -23.75
C SER A 781 2.31 54.03 -22.46
N PRO A 782 3.07 54.60 -21.52
CA PRO A 782 2.61 54.93 -20.17
C PRO A 782 1.82 56.24 -20.11
N THR A 783 0.83 56.39 -21.01
CA THR A 783 -0.07 57.53 -21.05
C THR A 783 -1.15 57.41 -19.96
N GLN A 784 -1.77 58.53 -19.58
CA GLN A 784 -2.88 58.52 -18.61
C GLN A 784 -4.11 57.75 -19.12
N LEU A 785 -4.37 57.79 -20.44
CA LEU A 785 -5.43 56.98 -21.04
C LEU A 785 -5.18 55.48 -20.83
N ASN A 786 -3.94 55.02 -21.10
CA ASN A 786 -3.56 53.63 -20.90
C ASN A 786 -3.51 53.25 -19.42
N ALA A 787 -3.11 54.18 -18.54
CA ALA A 787 -3.15 54.00 -17.09
C ALA A 787 -4.59 53.79 -16.58
N VAL A 788 -5.56 54.56 -17.08
CA VAL A 788 -6.98 54.41 -16.73
C VAL A 788 -7.55 53.11 -17.32
N ALA A 789 -7.18 52.75 -18.56
CA ALA A 789 -7.59 51.48 -19.17
C ALA A 789 -7.03 50.27 -18.39
N PHE A 790 -5.78 50.36 -17.96
CA PHE A 790 -5.14 49.36 -17.10
C PHE A 790 -5.82 49.27 -15.72
N ASP A 791 -6.15 50.41 -15.10
CA ASP A 791 -6.88 50.44 -13.83
C ASP A 791 -8.26 49.79 -13.89
N ARG A 792 -9.01 50.05 -14.98
CA ARG A 792 -10.30 49.40 -15.23
C ARG A 792 -10.15 47.90 -15.45
N ALA A 793 -9.14 47.46 -16.21
CA ALA A 793 -8.86 46.04 -16.39
C ALA A 793 -8.38 45.36 -15.09
N GLY A 794 -7.84 46.14 -14.15
CA GLY A 794 -7.43 45.72 -12.82
C GLY A 794 -8.55 45.54 -11.80
N GLN A 795 -9.82 45.53 -12.23
CA GLN A 795 -10.98 45.15 -11.40
C GLN A 795 -11.10 43.62 -11.28
N LEU A 796 -10.01 43.00 -10.83
CA LEU A 796 -9.93 41.56 -10.60
C LEU A 796 -10.69 41.18 -9.31
N SER A 797 -11.50 40.12 -9.36
CA SER A 797 -12.16 39.57 -8.18
C SER A 797 -11.13 39.04 -7.17
N ASP A 798 -11.54 38.78 -5.92
CA ASP A 798 -10.66 38.14 -4.93
C ASP A 798 -10.16 36.76 -5.41
N PHE A 799 -11.04 36.02 -6.11
CA PHE A 799 -10.70 34.76 -6.75
C PHE A 799 -9.59 34.92 -7.80
N ASP A 800 -9.73 35.89 -8.71
CA ASP A 800 -8.72 36.17 -9.74
C ASP A 800 -7.37 36.54 -9.12
N ARG A 801 -7.39 37.37 -8.07
CA ARG A 801 -6.18 37.81 -7.35
C ARG A 801 -5.46 36.65 -6.68
N GLY A 802 -6.19 35.69 -6.11
CA GLY A 802 -5.61 34.47 -5.53
C GLY A 802 -4.95 33.55 -6.57
N ARG A 803 -5.28 33.70 -7.86
CA ARG A 803 -4.74 32.89 -8.98
C ARG A 803 -3.58 33.54 -9.74
N LEU A 804 -3.13 34.74 -9.36
CA LEU A 804 -2.00 35.42 -10.00
C LEU A 804 -0.66 34.77 -9.63
N ALA A 805 -0.40 33.58 -10.18
CA ALA A 805 0.82 32.82 -9.90
C ALA A 805 2.05 33.36 -10.66
N SER A 806 1.86 33.94 -11.85
CA SER A 806 2.98 34.43 -12.67
C SER A 806 3.64 35.65 -12.03
N SER A 807 4.96 35.76 -12.20
CA SER A 807 5.71 36.94 -11.76
C SER A 807 5.23 38.20 -12.48
N GLU A 808 4.87 38.09 -13.76
CA GLU A 808 4.31 39.19 -14.55
C GLU A 808 2.99 39.71 -13.95
N ALA A 809 2.08 38.82 -13.57
CA ALA A 809 0.80 39.20 -12.96
C ALA A 809 0.97 39.87 -11.59
N ARG A 810 1.91 39.38 -10.78
CA ARG A 810 2.23 40.00 -9.48
C ARG A 810 2.87 41.38 -9.66
N ASN A 811 3.76 41.53 -10.63
CA ASN A 811 4.37 42.83 -10.96
C ASN A 811 3.32 43.81 -11.49
N ALA A 812 2.43 43.36 -12.38
CA ALA A 812 1.32 44.16 -12.88
C ALA A 812 0.44 44.66 -11.73
N GLN A 813 0.10 43.80 -10.77
CA GLN A 813 -0.71 44.19 -9.63
C GLN A 813 0.00 45.16 -8.67
N ALA A 814 1.30 44.94 -8.42
CA ALA A 814 2.11 45.87 -7.62
C ALA A 814 2.19 47.25 -8.29
N GLU A 815 2.44 47.29 -9.59
CA GLU A 815 2.50 48.54 -10.36
C GLU A 815 1.14 49.23 -10.45
N LEU A 816 0.05 48.48 -10.59
CA LEU A 816 -1.30 49.03 -10.52
C LEU A 816 -1.58 49.69 -9.17
N SER A 817 -1.11 49.10 -8.06
CA SER A 817 -1.29 49.69 -6.73
C SER A 817 -0.56 51.04 -6.59
N THR A 818 0.64 51.15 -7.16
CA THR A 818 1.41 52.39 -7.22
C THR A 818 0.72 53.40 -8.13
N LEU A 819 0.24 52.95 -9.30
CA LEU A 819 -0.49 53.76 -10.25
C LEU A 819 -1.77 54.35 -9.65
N ARG A 820 -2.55 53.55 -8.91
CA ARG A 820 -3.77 54.01 -8.20
C ARG A 820 -3.45 55.11 -7.18
N LYS A 821 -2.35 54.99 -6.43
CA LYS A 821 -1.90 56.05 -5.51
C LYS A 821 -1.55 57.33 -6.27
N GLY A 822 -0.84 57.19 -7.39
CA GLY A 822 -0.51 58.32 -8.27
C GLY A 822 -1.74 59.03 -8.84
N LEU A 823 -2.69 58.25 -9.39
CA LEU A 823 -3.96 58.75 -9.92
C LEU A 823 -4.83 59.39 -8.83
N GLY A 824 -4.88 58.81 -7.63
CA GLY A 824 -5.60 59.38 -6.48
C GLY A 824 -5.03 60.73 -6.06
N ALA A 825 -3.70 60.81 -5.91
CA ALA A 825 -3.04 62.07 -5.58
C ALA A 825 -3.20 63.13 -6.68
N SER A 826 -3.20 62.73 -7.95
CA SER A 826 -3.48 63.61 -9.09
C SER A 826 -4.90 64.19 -9.01
N ARG A 827 -5.90 63.33 -8.77
CA ARG A 827 -7.30 63.77 -8.58
C ARG A 827 -7.46 64.77 -7.43
N GLU A 828 -6.81 64.54 -6.29
CA GLU A 828 -6.86 65.46 -5.15
C GLU A 828 -6.23 66.83 -5.48
N ARG A 829 -5.10 66.83 -6.20
CA ARG A 829 -4.45 68.07 -6.63
C ARG A 829 -5.32 68.85 -7.61
N TRP A 830 -5.91 68.17 -8.59
CA TRP A 830 -6.84 68.79 -9.54
C TRP A 830 -8.09 69.34 -8.85
N ALA A 831 -8.72 68.56 -7.96
CA ALA A 831 -9.87 69.02 -7.19
C ALA A 831 -9.56 70.25 -6.31
N LEU A 832 -8.33 70.33 -5.77
CA LEU A 832 -7.87 71.51 -5.04
C LEU A 832 -7.77 72.74 -5.95
N VAL A 833 -7.19 72.59 -7.13
CA VAL A 833 -7.08 73.67 -8.14
C VAL A 833 -8.45 74.12 -8.61
N GLU A 834 -9.36 73.19 -8.94
CA GLU A 834 -10.73 73.49 -9.35
C GLU A 834 -11.48 74.29 -8.26
N ARG A 835 -11.43 73.80 -7.02
CA ARG A 835 -12.10 74.44 -5.87
C ARG A 835 -11.55 75.85 -5.61
N LEU A 836 -10.23 76.01 -5.61
CA LEU A 836 -9.60 77.31 -5.33
C LEU A 836 -9.77 78.28 -6.50
N THR A 837 -9.76 77.80 -7.75
CA THR A 837 -10.08 78.62 -8.93
C THR A 837 -11.51 79.14 -8.87
N ALA A 838 -12.47 78.29 -8.47
CA ALA A 838 -13.86 78.67 -8.30
C ALA A 838 -14.07 79.69 -7.15
N ALA A 839 -13.33 79.55 -6.04
CA ALA A 839 -13.35 80.49 -4.92
C ALA A 839 -12.69 81.83 -5.28
N ALA A 840 -11.54 81.79 -5.94
CA ALA A 840 -10.78 82.96 -6.39
C ALA A 840 -11.60 83.87 -7.31
N ALA A 841 -12.47 83.29 -8.15
CA ALA A 841 -13.39 84.05 -8.99
C ALA A 841 -14.41 84.92 -8.21
N ARG A 842 -14.54 84.74 -6.89
CA ARG A 842 -15.50 85.44 -6.02
C ARG A 842 -14.84 86.24 -4.89
N GLN A 843 -13.51 86.17 -4.77
CA GLN A 843 -12.76 86.73 -3.64
C GLN A 843 -11.78 87.80 -4.10
N SER A 844 -11.30 88.63 -3.17
CA SER A 844 -10.27 89.61 -3.48
C SER A 844 -8.92 88.91 -3.71
N PRO A 845 -8.02 89.47 -4.57
CA PRO A 845 -6.70 88.87 -4.81
C PRO A 845 -5.88 88.59 -3.55
N ALA A 846 -6.01 89.40 -2.50
CA ALA A 846 -5.28 89.21 -1.25
C ALA A 846 -5.64 87.89 -0.55
N ASP A 847 -6.88 87.41 -0.72
CA ASP A 847 -7.41 86.26 0.02
C ASP A 847 -7.09 84.92 -0.66
N TYR A 848 -7.05 84.88 -2.00
CA TYR A 848 -6.91 83.63 -2.74
C TYR A 848 -5.50 83.41 -3.31
N TRP A 849 -4.72 84.47 -3.55
CA TRP A 849 -3.55 84.39 -4.43
C TRP A 849 -2.51 83.37 -3.95
N ARG A 850 -2.21 83.35 -2.65
CA ARG A 850 -1.22 82.42 -2.07
C ARG A 850 -1.68 80.97 -2.16
N SER A 851 -2.92 80.68 -1.74
CA SER A 851 -3.46 79.32 -1.77
C SER A 851 -3.63 78.78 -3.19
N LEU A 852 -4.07 79.61 -4.14
CA LEU A 852 -4.20 79.19 -5.55
C LEU A 852 -2.83 78.98 -6.20
N THR A 853 -1.85 79.84 -5.90
CA THR A 853 -0.45 79.66 -6.37
C THR A 853 0.11 78.34 -5.86
N ASP A 854 -0.04 78.07 -4.56
CA ASP A 854 0.44 76.82 -3.95
C ASP A 854 -0.26 75.59 -4.55
N ALA A 855 -1.56 75.69 -4.88
CA ALA A 855 -2.30 74.58 -5.50
C ALA A 855 -1.88 74.31 -6.95
N VAL A 856 -1.70 75.36 -7.77
CA VAL A 856 -1.21 75.22 -9.14
C VAL A 856 0.24 74.72 -9.17
N ALA A 857 1.08 75.17 -8.23
CA ALA A 857 2.46 74.71 -8.08
C ALA A 857 2.55 73.22 -7.66
N ARG A 858 1.53 72.69 -6.98
CA ARG A 858 1.46 71.26 -6.64
C ARG A 858 1.19 70.37 -7.86
N LEU A 859 0.56 70.89 -8.93
CA LEU A 859 0.40 70.14 -10.18
C LEU A 859 1.77 69.91 -10.83
N ASN A 860 2.19 68.65 -10.86
CA ASN A 860 3.45 68.28 -11.50
C ASN A 860 3.29 68.20 -13.03
N GLN A 861 4.39 67.97 -13.75
CA GLN A 861 4.36 67.90 -15.22
C GLN A 861 3.43 66.80 -15.72
N GLN A 862 3.42 65.65 -15.05
CA GLN A 862 2.56 64.51 -15.40
C GLN A 862 1.06 64.83 -15.25
N ASP A 863 0.68 65.60 -14.23
CA ASP A 863 -0.70 66.06 -14.05
C ASP A 863 -1.14 66.96 -15.19
N ARG A 864 -0.24 67.83 -15.67
CA ARG A 864 -0.50 68.80 -16.74
C ARG A 864 -0.57 68.13 -18.11
N ASP A 865 0.38 67.24 -18.40
CA ASP A 865 0.40 66.49 -19.67
C ASP A 865 -0.84 65.60 -19.84
N ALA A 866 -1.49 65.26 -18.73
CA ALA A 866 -2.62 64.37 -18.69
C ALA A 866 -3.95 65.04 -18.31
N ALA A 867 -3.97 66.37 -18.27
CA ALA A 867 -5.18 67.12 -17.96
C ALA A 867 -6.25 66.89 -19.03
N THR A 868 -7.51 66.71 -18.60
CA THR A 868 -8.64 66.73 -19.51
C THR A 868 -8.81 68.14 -20.11
N PRO A 869 -9.55 68.30 -21.23
CA PRO A 869 -9.84 69.64 -21.76
C PRO A 869 -10.44 70.59 -20.71
N GLU A 870 -11.31 70.08 -19.83
CA GLU A 870 -11.92 70.83 -18.72
C GLU A 870 -10.90 71.24 -17.65
N GLN A 871 -9.95 70.34 -17.34
CA GLN A 871 -8.86 70.62 -16.40
C GLN A 871 -7.87 71.63 -16.99
N PHE A 872 -7.61 71.56 -18.30
CA PHE A 872 -6.83 72.57 -19.02
C PHE A 872 -7.51 73.94 -18.96
N GLU A 873 -8.81 74.01 -19.26
CA GLU A 873 -9.58 75.25 -19.15
C GLU A 873 -9.56 75.81 -17.71
N THR A 874 -9.70 74.94 -16.71
CA THR A 874 -9.59 75.30 -15.30
C THR A 874 -8.20 75.85 -14.98
N LEU A 875 -7.14 75.22 -15.49
CA LEU A 875 -5.77 75.65 -15.27
C LEU A 875 -5.46 76.99 -15.95
N GLU A 876 -5.94 77.19 -17.19
CA GLU A 876 -5.85 78.48 -17.88
C GLU A 876 -6.55 79.58 -17.10
N LYS A 877 -7.77 79.29 -16.61
CA LYS A 877 -8.52 80.21 -15.75
C LYS A 877 -7.78 80.51 -14.45
N ALA A 878 -7.23 79.50 -13.78
CA ALA A 878 -6.42 79.68 -12.57
C ALA A 878 -5.22 80.61 -12.83
N ASN A 879 -4.49 80.38 -13.93
CA ASN A 879 -3.33 81.19 -14.31
C ASN A 879 -3.73 82.63 -14.64
N SER A 880 -4.88 82.86 -15.29
CA SER A 880 -5.39 84.21 -15.57
C SER A 880 -5.70 84.99 -14.28
N LEU A 881 -6.29 84.31 -13.28
CA LEU A 881 -6.59 84.88 -11.97
C LEU A 881 -5.31 85.19 -11.17
N LEU A 882 -4.28 84.35 -11.29
CA LEU A 882 -2.98 84.57 -10.66
C LEU A 882 -2.25 85.77 -11.30
N ALA A 883 -2.30 85.91 -12.63
CA ALA A 883 -1.71 87.03 -13.36
C ALA A 883 -2.42 88.38 -13.07
N ALA A 884 -3.74 88.35 -12.84
CA ALA A 884 -4.50 89.51 -12.40
C ALA A 884 -4.16 89.90 -10.95
N GLY A 885 -3.92 88.91 -10.08
CA GLY A 885 -3.57 89.13 -8.68
C GLY A 885 -2.17 89.73 -8.49
N THR A 886 -1.16 89.27 -9.23
CA THR A 886 0.22 89.80 -9.14
C THR A 886 0.33 91.28 -9.47
N ARG A 887 -0.53 91.83 -10.33
CA ARG A 887 -0.54 93.28 -10.64
C ARG A 887 -1.07 94.14 -9.49
N LYS A 888 -1.77 93.56 -8.51
CA LYS A 888 -2.37 94.28 -7.38
C LYS A 888 -1.68 94.05 -6.04
N THR A 889 -0.86 93.00 -5.91
CA THR A 889 -0.21 92.62 -4.65
C THR A 889 1.26 93.02 -4.55
N VAL A 890 1.87 93.61 -5.59
CA VAL A 890 3.17 94.27 -5.46
C VAL A 890 2.93 95.57 -4.68
N PRO A 891 3.42 95.71 -3.43
CA PRO A 891 3.37 96.99 -2.74
C PRO A 891 4.20 97.97 -3.58
N SER A 892 3.66 99.13 -3.91
CA SER A 892 4.50 100.24 -4.39
C SER A 892 5.62 100.45 -3.36
N ASP A 893 6.87 100.53 -3.83
CA ASP A 893 8.13 100.65 -3.07
C ASP A 893 8.23 101.88 -2.13
N GLU A 894 7.12 102.53 -1.75
CA GLU A 894 7.08 103.75 -0.94
C GLU A 894 7.01 103.54 0.59
N PHE A 895 7.03 102.30 1.10
CA PHE A 895 7.02 102.04 2.56
C PHE A 895 8.28 101.38 3.11
N ALA A 896 9.44 101.64 2.51
CA ALA A 896 10.74 101.32 3.10
C ALA A 896 11.20 102.45 4.05
N THR A 897 10.77 102.42 5.32
CA THR A 897 11.56 102.80 6.51
C THR A 897 10.69 102.80 7.78
N MET A 898 10.71 101.70 8.53
CA MET A 898 10.49 101.75 9.98
C MET A 898 11.52 100.86 10.69
N PRO A 899 12.20 101.35 11.74
CA PRO A 899 13.25 100.60 12.42
C PRO A 899 12.68 99.61 13.44
N ALA A 900 13.39 98.49 13.58
CA ALA A 900 13.06 97.36 14.45
C ALA A 900 13.00 97.73 15.95
N PRO A 901 12.04 97.19 16.72
CA PRO A 901 12.06 97.29 18.18
C PRO A 901 12.99 96.24 18.80
N ARG A 902 13.73 96.69 19.82
CA ARG A 902 14.68 95.94 20.64
C ARG A 902 14.04 94.76 21.38
N ARG A 903 14.71 93.61 21.37
CA ARG A 903 14.42 92.47 22.26
C ARG A 903 15.05 92.69 23.63
N THR A 904 14.24 92.60 24.69
CA THR A 904 14.64 92.31 26.06
C THR A 904 14.34 90.85 26.39
N PRO A 905 15.13 90.18 27.26
CA PRO A 905 14.86 88.83 27.74
C PRO A 905 14.13 88.86 29.10
N ASP A 906 13.08 88.05 29.27
CA ASP A 906 13.00 87.04 30.34
C ASP A 906 11.64 86.29 30.41
N ARG A 907 11.79 84.97 30.51
CA ARG A 907 11.11 83.94 31.33
C ARG A 907 9.61 83.95 31.72
N LEU A 908 9.06 82.72 31.59
CA LEU A 908 8.00 82.01 32.35
C LEU A 908 6.55 82.45 32.04
N ASP A 909 5.50 81.61 31.93
CA ASP A 909 5.27 80.19 32.25
C ASP A 909 4.00 79.68 31.51
N GLY A 910 3.89 78.35 31.37
CA GLY A 910 2.61 77.62 31.41
C GLY A 910 1.74 77.54 30.15
N TYR A 911 1.75 76.39 29.46
CA TYR A 911 0.53 75.62 29.16
C TYR A 911 0.87 74.18 28.72
N GLN A 912 0.11 73.26 29.30
CA GLN A 912 0.26 71.81 29.32
C GLN A 912 0.06 71.13 27.96
N ARG A 913 0.82 70.04 27.71
CA ARG A 913 0.45 68.96 26.76
C ARG A 913 0.25 67.66 27.55
N PRO A 914 -0.67 66.77 27.12
CA PRO A 914 -1.01 65.54 27.85
C PRO A 914 0.08 64.46 27.71
N PRO A 915 0.11 63.46 28.61
CA PRO A 915 1.20 62.49 28.69
C PRO A 915 1.08 61.40 27.61
N PRO A 916 2.20 60.81 27.16
CA PRO A 916 2.19 59.56 26.44
C PRO A 916 2.02 58.38 27.40
N ILE A 917 1.20 57.43 26.97
CA ILE A 917 0.95 56.13 27.61
C ILE A 917 2.26 55.32 27.59
N SER A 918 2.66 54.85 28.76
CA SER A 918 3.73 53.87 28.97
C SER A 918 3.18 52.45 28.80
N ASP A 919 3.75 51.66 27.91
CA ASP A 919 3.70 50.21 27.99
C ASP A 919 5.03 49.71 28.56
N ASP A 920 4.96 49.24 29.79
CA ASP A 920 5.94 48.35 30.41
C ASP A 920 5.92 47.01 29.68
N PHE A 921 7.07 46.49 29.24
CA PHE A 921 7.37 45.06 29.41
C PHE A 921 8.88 44.79 29.37
N ALA A 922 9.32 44.20 30.47
CA ALA A 922 10.62 43.66 30.85
C ALA A 922 11.54 43.13 29.72
N THR A 923 12.76 43.65 29.71
CA THR A 923 13.96 42.98 29.16
C THR A 923 14.53 42.00 30.19
N VAL A 924 14.64 40.73 29.82
CA VAL A 924 15.37 39.67 30.54
C VAL A 924 16.81 39.61 29.99
N PRO A 925 17.85 39.38 30.82
CA PRO A 925 19.24 39.69 30.46
C PRO A 925 19.93 38.56 29.68
N SER A 926 20.70 38.94 28.66
CA SER A 926 21.68 38.10 27.98
C SER A 926 22.97 38.01 28.79
N ASN A 927 23.25 36.85 29.37
CA ASN A 927 24.56 36.52 29.93
C ASN A 927 25.55 36.20 28.80
N SER A 928 26.48 37.13 28.56
CA SER A 928 27.71 36.89 27.81
C SER A 928 28.85 36.60 28.79
N SER A 929 29.32 35.37 28.85
CA SER A 929 30.60 35.02 29.46
C SER A 929 31.60 34.64 28.36
N GLN A 930 32.57 35.53 28.14
CA GLN A 930 33.85 35.19 27.56
C GLN A 930 34.63 34.35 28.58
N ASN A 931 35.24 33.24 28.16
CA ASN A 931 36.55 32.88 28.71
C ASN A 931 37.41 32.08 27.73
N THR A 932 38.63 32.59 27.66
CA THR A 932 39.86 32.21 26.96
C THR A 932 40.39 30.78 27.19
N SER A 933 40.91 30.20 26.10
CA SER A 933 42.26 29.63 25.90
C SER A 933 42.88 28.56 26.83
N ARG A 934 43.44 27.52 26.17
CA ARG A 934 44.55 26.58 26.50
C ARG A 934 44.26 25.38 27.42
N GLN A 935 44.25 24.15 26.85
CA GLN A 935 45.43 23.30 26.62
C GLN A 935 45.11 22.23 25.59
#